data_AF-A0A6H5K6I0-F1
#
_entry.id   AF-A0A6H5K6I0-F1
#
_cell.length_a   1.000
_cell.length_b   1.000
_cell.length_c   1.000
_cell.angle_alpha   90.00
_cell.angle_beta   90.00
_cell.angle_gamma   90.00
#
_symmetry.space_group_name_H-M   'P 1'
#
loop_
_entity.id
_entity.type
_entity.pdbx_description
1 polymer ?
#
loop_
_entity_poly.entity_id
_entity_poly.type
_entity_poly.pdbx_seq_one_letter_code
_entity_poly.pdbx_strand_id
1 'polypeptide(L)'
;MDSLAGGDASAHDEEHQLGATSAQAHMEVVLTFWKEFNLDGRRLQLDKQGLELQDAKDASLVRRKNLAELTKEFRKKSDQEKVAGVQRLVKAYQEEIDTLAKRCRASDSAFFSLYKGLYEAPDPAKALERSASERPRAAASEAWLQKLRSELAEYEEEFSKLKNQDITIRRLEDVIAEFEEGAEAKVEEEAEARLKVAQEAADAKLEAAREREAQLAKSLQSAEESLSEARQAAEVMESRLFESSREAQEAEAAWEVEREILSQTNESAQAQLTRLEQELQHLREREGSGLSPSAATTAEATPSAAGPPAPDGVGGGGGVSHAEAVDAELTELTRVNSQLRGELVARSSAWREEKVSLEAALKTSKEACSVEAAAAAGLRKELEARPTVSEVKALRRQLRVLQQLEFNASNDDEEEGAEAEEAMIGEDEPHGADPEHTAIQAERTMEQVIRGRVRRLEADLTSSRRLAEERGADAARLQRALDSATALASERLETINRLEDDLATAAGGGGGAGTPRGGEGTDALRELLGVGEAEGGPAGGDGGVGGEAGTHGVLGIVQAQRDRFRRRIKELEAEREDEQREARAAQGVMENLQRDNLQLYEKVRFLQSYQRGATGADKNNVLAAAGGMTPGVGDVEAGGGGGRGAAREGEEGGSRKATEARYGQLYEARINPFTQFSQRERQRKYQELTVAEKITLNTTRMFLGNKFARNFVFFYVVLLHVVVFTTLNYWTHSHSQLMLQETLEAHQVEPRAAGPGA
;
A
#
# COMPACT_ATOMS: atom_id res chain seq x y z
N MET A 1 -20.12 -27.03 -39.16
CA MET A 1 -20.89 -28.19 -39.66
C MET A 1 -20.71 -29.40 -38.71
N ASP A 2 -20.43 -29.15 -37.41
CA ASP A 2 -19.87 -30.19 -36.51
C ASP A 2 -20.84 -30.74 -35.47
N SER A 3 -22.14 -30.43 -35.58
CA SER A 3 -23.16 -30.93 -34.64
C SER A 3 -23.66 -32.34 -34.95
N LEU A 4 -23.23 -32.97 -36.05
CA LEU A 4 -23.75 -34.26 -36.51
C LEU A 4 -22.89 -35.47 -36.12
N ALA A 5 -21.69 -35.27 -35.55
CA ALA A 5 -20.78 -36.37 -35.22
C ALA A 5 -20.99 -36.99 -33.82
N GLY A 6 -21.68 -36.30 -32.90
CA GLY A 6 -21.87 -36.78 -31.52
C GLY A 6 -22.98 -37.82 -31.34
N GLY A 7 -23.98 -37.83 -32.24
CA GLY A 7 -25.12 -38.75 -32.14
C GLY A 7 -24.82 -40.17 -32.63
N ASP A 8 -23.94 -40.30 -33.62
CA ASP A 8 -23.67 -41.57 -34.32
C ASP A 8 -22.77 -42.50 -33.49
N ALA A 9 -21.88 -41.95 -32.66
CA ALA A 9 -21.00 -42.71 -31.78
C ALA A 9 -21.76 -43.38 -30.62
N SER A 10 -22.74 -42.69 -30.04
CA SER A 10 -23.55 -43.24 -28.93
C SER A 10 -24.45 -44.39 -29.39
N ALA A 11 -25.00 -44.31 -30.60
CA ALA A 11 -25.84 -45.37 -31.16
C ALA A 11 -25.02 -46.62 -31.52
N HIS A 12 -23.81 -46.43 -32.04
CA HIS A 12 -22.88 -47.53 -32.32
C HIS A 12 -22.36 -48.23 -31.06
N ASP A 13 -22.12 -47.49 -29.97
CA ASP A 13 -21.70 -48.06 -28.68
C ASP A 13 -22.82 -48.88 -28.02
N GLU A 14 -24.08 -48.47 -28.13
CA GLU A 14 -25.23 -49.24 -27.61
C GLU A 14 -25.42 -50.57 -28.36
N GLU A 15 -25.31 -50.56 -29.70
CA GLU A 15 -25.45 -51.78 -30.50
C GLU A 15 -24.29 -52.77 -30.25
N HIS A 16 -23.07 -52.27 -30.05
CA HIS A 16 -21.92 -53.08 -29.68
C HIS A 16 -22.04 -53.67 -28.26
N GLN A 17 -22.60 -52.94 -27.30
CA GLN A 17 -22.83 -53.46 -25.94
C GLN A 17 -23.90 -54.55 -25.89
N LEU A 18 -24.98 -54.41 -26.67
CA LEU A 18 -26.03 -55.43 -26.79
C LEU A 18 -25.50 -56.71 -27.47
N GLY A 19 -24.67 -56.57 -28.51
CA GLY A 19 -23.98 -57.71 -29.13
C GLY A 19 -22.96 -58.39 -28.21
N ALA A 20 -22.23 -57.60 -27.40
CA ALA A 20 -21.22 -58.11 -26.48
C ALA A 20 -21.82 -58.90 -25.31
N THR A 21 -22.97 -58.48 -24.80
CA THR A 21 -23.71 -59.15 -23.71
C THR A 21 -24.36 -60.45 -24.19
N SER A 22 -24.93 -60.47 -25.40
CA SER A 22 -25.43 -61.70 -26.03
C SER A 22 -24.30 -62.71 -26.26
N ALA A 23 -23.17 -62.28 -26.82
CA ALA A 23 -22.01 -63.15 -27.03
C ALA A 23 -21.44 -63.72 -25.72
N GLN A 24 -21.50 -62.95 -24.63
CA GLN A 24 -21.09 -63.40 -23.30
C GLN A 24 -22.03 -64.47 -22.75
N ALA A 25 -23.35 -64.28 -22.86
CA ALA A 25 -24.33 -65.28 -22.45
C ALA A 25 -24.15 -66.59 -23.24
N HIS A 26 -23.90 -66.51 -24.55
CA HIS A 26 -23.61 -67.68 -25.37
C HIS A 26 -22.31 -68.38 -24.96
N MET A 27 -21.25 -67.63 -24.65
CA MET A 27 -19.97 -68.18 -24.20
C MET A 27 -20.09 -68.90 -22.86
N GLU A 28 -20.88 -68.35 -21.93
CA GLU A 28 -21.15 -68.95 -20.63
C GLU A 28 -21.91 -70.27 -20.76
N VAL A 29 -22.94 -70.31 -21.62
CA VAL A 29 -23.69 -71.55 -21.92
C VAL A 29 -22.81 -72.63 -22.56
N VAL A 30 -21.89 -72.25 -23.46
CA VAL A 30 -20.96 -73.21 -24.07
C VAL A 30 -19.94 -73.72 -23.05
N LEU A 31 -19.47 -72.84 -22.16
CA LEU A 31 -18.53 -73.20 -21.10
C LEU A 31 -19.15 -74.16 -20.07
N THR A 32 -20.39 -73.92 -19.63
CA THR A 32 -21.10 -74.82 -18.72
C THR A 32 -21.30 -76.19 -19.36
N PHE A 33 -21.71 -76.23 -20.64
CA PHE A 33 -21.85 -77.49 -21.38
C PHE A 33 -20.55 -78.31 -21.43
N TRP A 34 -19.40 -77.69 -21.76
CA TRP A 34 -18.13 -78.43 -21.84
C TRP A 34 -17.58 -78.84 -20.46
N LYS A 35 -17.82 -78.05 -19.42
CA LYS A 35 -17.51 -78.42 -18.03
C LYS A 35 -18.32 -79.64 -17.59
N GLU A 36 -19.61 -79.66 -17.87
CA GLU A 36 -20.50 -80.79 -17.56
C GLU A 36 -20.21 -82.02 -18.43
N PHE A 37 -19.87 -81.81 -19.70
CA PHE A 37 -19.49 -82.88 -20.61
C PHE A 37 -18.24 -83.62 -20.12
N ASN A 38 -17.31 -82.91 -19.45
CA ASN A 38 -16.10 -83.42 -18.81
C ASN A 38 -15.34 -84.40 -19.72
N LEU A 39 -14.72 -83.83 -20.76
CA LEU A 39 -14.04 -84.59 -21.79
C LEU A 39 -12.96 -85.52 -21.21
N ASP A 40 -12.18 -85.05 -20.22
CA ASP A 40 -11.14 -85.84 -19.57
C ASP A 40 -11.72 -87.04 -18.80
N GLY A 41 -12.85 -86.87 -18.10
CA GLY A 41 -13.56 -87.97 -17.44
C GLY A 41 -14.16 -88.97 -18.44
N ARG A 42 -14.69 -88.49 -19.57
CA ARG A 42 -15.22 -89.35 -20.64
C ARG A 42 -14.14 -90.12 -21.38
N ARG A 43 -12.93 -89.57 -21.54
CA ARG A 43 -11.77 -90.29 -22.11
C ARG A 43 -11.47 -91.55 -21.31
N LEU A 44 -11.47 -91.46 -19.98
CA LEU A 44 -11.24 -92.62 -19.11
C LEU A 44 -12.35 -93.70 -19.24
N GLN A 45 -13.61 -93.27 -19.40
CA GLN A 45 -14.72 -94.20 -19.65
C GLN A 45 -14.61 -94.87 -21.03
N LEU A 46 -14.20 -94.11 -22.04
CA LEU A 46 -13.99 -94.61 -23.39
C LEU A 46 -12.76 -95.53 -23.49
N ASP A 47 -11.69 -95.29 -22.72
CA ASP A 47 -10.55 -96.21 -22.56
C ASP A 47 -11.03 -97.57 -22.05
N LYS A 48 -11.84 -97.56 -21.00
CA LYS A 48 -12.43 -98.78 -20.42
C LYS A 48 -13.30 -99.53 -21.44
N GLN A 49 -14.16 -98.80 -22.15
CA GLN A 49 -15.01 -99.38 -23.20
C GLN A 49 -14.20 -99.89 -24.40
N GLY A 50 -13.10 -99.21 -24.75
CA GLY A 50 -12.18 -99.65 -25.80
C GLY A 50 -11.49 -100.97 -25.46
N LEU A 51 -11.07 -101.13 -24.21
CA LEU A 51 -10.52 -102.40 -23.70
C LEU A 51 -11.58 -103.51 -23.69
N GLU A 52 -12.79 -103.24 -23.19
CA GLU A 52 -13.89 -104.21 -23.20
C GLU A 52 -14.29 -104.64 -24.64
N LEU A 53 -14.24 -103.71 -25.60
CA LEU A 53 -14.50 -104.00 -27.00
C LEU A 53 -13.39 -104.86 -27.64
N GLN A 54 -12.12 -104.58 -27.28
CA GLN A 54 -10.98 -105.39 -27.69
C GLN A 54 -11.10 -106.83 -27.15
N ASP A 55 -11.43 -106.99 -25.87
CA ASP A 55 -11.68 -108.30 -25.27
C ASP A 55 -12.87 -109.01 -25.92
N ALA A 56 -13.95 -108.29 -26.26
CA ALA A 56 -15.10 -108.84 -26.97
C ALA A 56 -14.76 -109.32 -28.39
N LYS A 57 -13.88 -108.59 -29.09
CA LYS A 57 -13.34 -108.96 -30.40
C LYS A 57 -12.49 -110.23 -30.31
N ASP A 58 -11.61 -110.33 -29.33
CA ASP A 58 -10.77 -111.51 -29.11
C ASP A 58 -11.61 -112.73 -28.70
N ALA A 59 -12.62 -112.53 -27.86
CA ALA A 59 -13.59 -113.57 -27.50
C ALA A 59 -14.44 -114.02 -28.70
N SER A 60 -14.75 -113.14 -29.65
CA SER A 60 -15.44 -113.49 -30.90
C SER A 60 -14.55 -114.35 -31.81
N LEU A 61 -13.24 -114.04 -31.89
CA LEU A 61 -12.26 -114.87 -32.61
C LEU A 61 -12.15 -116.28 -32.02
N VAL A 62 -12.21 -116.41 -30.69
CA VAL A 62 -12.23 -117.70 -30.00
C VAL A 62 -13.54 -118.45 -30.27
N ARG A 63 -14.70 -117.79 -30.20
CA ARG A 63 -16.01 -118.39 -30.53
C ARG A 63 -16.08 -118.89 -31.98
N ARG A 64 -15.47 -118.17 -32.93
CA ARG A 64 -15.30 -118.61 -34.32
C ARG A 64 -14.47 -119.89 -34.43
N LYS A 65 -13.37 -119.99 -33.67
CA LYS A 65 -12.54 -121.22 -33.62
C LYS A 65 -13.32 -122.40 -33.01
N ASN A 66 -14.10 -122.17 -31.96
CA ASN A 66 -14.89 -123.21 -31.30
C ASN A 66 -16.02 -123.73 -32.19
N LEU A 67 -16.68 -122.86 -32.97
CA LEU A 67 -17.69 -123.27 -33.93
C LEU A 67 -17.08 -124.12 -35.07
N ALA A 68 -15.84 -123.82 -35.48
CA ALA A 68 -15.10 -124.63 -36.44
C ALA A 68 -14.82 -126.05 -35.90
N GLU A 69 -14.50 -126.18 -34.62
CA GLU A 69 -14.31 -127.49 -33.97
C GLU A 69 -15.65 -128.24 -33.77
N LEU A 70 -16.75 -127.58 -33.37
CA LEU A 70 -18.08 -128.22 -33.30
C LEU A 70 -18.58 -128.70 -34.68
N THR A 71 -18.22 -127.99 -35.74
CA THR A 71 -18.48 -128.41 -37.13
C THR A 71 -17.66 -129.65 -37.51
N LYS A 72 -16.44 -129.78 -36.99
CA LYS A 72 -15.59 -130.96 -37.15
C LYS A 72 -16.13 -132.17 -36.38
N GLU A 73 -16.82 -131.95 -35.27
CA GLU A 73 -17.57 -133.01 -34.56
C GLU A 73 -18.86 -133.40 -35.27
N PHE A 74 -19.56 -132.45 -35.90
CA PHE A 74 -20.69 -132.75 -36.79
C PHE A 74 -20.29 -133.67 -37.96
N ARG A 75 -19.04 -133.57 -38.44
CA ARG A 75 -18.44 -134.54 -39.39
C ARG A 75 -18.25 -135.95 -38.83
N LYS A 76 -18.49 -136.23 -37.55
CA LYS A 76 -18.36 -137.58 -36.95
C LYS A 76 -19.67 -138.39 -36.90
N LYS A 77 -20.82 -137.80 -37.25
CA LYS A 77 -22.16 -138.46 -37.26
C LYS A 77 -22.32 -139.52 -38.40
N SER A 78 -23.48 -140.13 -38.66
CA SER A 78 -23.65 -141.11 -39.76
C SER A 78 -23.87 -140.43 -41.13
N ASP A 79 -23.50 -141.12 -42.23
CA ASP A 79 -23.41 -140.50 -43.57
C ASP A 79 -24.76 -140.14 -44.20
N GLN A 80 -25.83 -140.85 -43.85
CA GLN A 80 -27.15 -140.67 -44.47
C GLN A 80 -27.85 -139.36 -44.03
N GLU A 81 -27.61 -138.91 -42.79
CA GLU A 81 -28.21 -137.71 -42.20
C GLU A 81 -27.37 -136.45 -42.42
N LYS A 82 -26.05 -136.61 -42.57
CA LYS A 82 -25.13 -135.52 -42.89
C LYS A 82 -25.33 -135.02 -44.32
N VAL A 83 -25.45 -135.92 -45.29
CA VAL A 83 -25.36 -135.57 -46.72
C VAL A 83 -26.47 -134.59 -47.16
N ALA A 84 -27.66 -134.65 -46.57
CA ALA A 84 -28.78 -133.81 -46.97
C ALA A 84 -28.72 -132.36 -46.46
N GLY A 85 -28.14 -132.11 -45.27
CA GLY A 85 -28.20 -130.79 -44.60
C GLY A 85 -26.87 -130.04 -44.49
N VAL A 86 -25.73 -130.73 -44.60
CA VAL A 86 -24.39 -130.17 -44.32
C VAL A 86 -24.06 -128.97 -45.19
N GLN A 87 -24.26 -129.05 -46.51
CA GLN A 87 -23.77 -128.00 -47.40
C GLN A 87 -24.51 -126.68 -47.22
N ARG A 88 -25.84 -126.72 -47.07
CA ARG A 88 -26.65 -125.52 -46.85
C ARG A 88 -26.39 -124.91 -45.47
N LEU A 89 -26.21 -125.76 -44.46
CA LEU A 89 -25.94 -125.33 -43.09
C LEU A 89 -24.56 -124.67 -42.97
N VAL A 90 -23.51 -125.29 -43.53
CA VAL A 90 -22.15 -124.72 -43.52
C VAL A 90 -22.10 -123.39 -44.25
N LYS A 91 -22.81 -123.25 -45.37
CA LYS A 91 -22.83 -122.01 -46.14
C LYS A 91 -23.60 -120.89 -45.43
N ALA A 92 -24.73 -121.21 -44.78
CA ALA A 92 -25.48 -120.25 -43.96
C ALA A 92 -24.69 -119.81 -42.70
N TYR A 93 -23.96 -120.73 -42.05
CA TYR A 93 -23.03 -120.37 -40.96
C TYR A 93 -21.90 -119.48 -41.47
N GLN A 94 -21.33 -119.77 -42.64
CA GLN A 94 -20.24 -118.96 -43.20
C GLN A 94 -20.71 -117.54 -43.53
N GLU A 95 -21.87 -117.40 -44.19
CA GLU A 95 -22.44 -116.11 -44.56
C GLU A 95 -22.81 -115.27 -43.33
N GLU A 96 -23.47 -115.85 -42.32
CA GLU A 96 -23.85 -115.11 -41.09
C GLU A 96 -22.63 -114.74 -40.23
N ILE A 97 -21.59 -115.58 -40.20
CA ILE A 97 -20.35 -115.26 -39.48
C ILE A 97 -19.56 -114.17 -40.19
N ASP A 98 -19.52 -114.19 -41.52
CA ASP A 98 -18.77 -113.19 -42.28
C ASP A 98 -19.50 -111.84 -42.30
N THR A 99 -20.84 -111.82 -42.36
CA THR A 99 -21.63 -110.58 -42.20
C THR A 99 -21.50 -110.01 -40.80
N LEU A 100 -21.57 -110.85 -39.75
CA LEU A 100 -21.38 -110.40 -38.37
C LEU A 100 -19.94 -109.91 -38.12
N ALA A 101 -18.93 -110.63 -38.61
CA ALA A 101 -17.53 -110.22 -38.46
C ALA A 101 -17.22 -108.93 -39.22
N LYS A 102 -17.81 -108.73 -40.41
CA LYS A 102 -17.65 -107.48 -41.18
C LYS A 102 -18.35 -106.31 -40.46
N ARG A 103 -19.54 -106.53 -39.90
CA ARG A 103 -20.27 -105.51 -39.13
C ARG A 103 -19.53 -105.14 -37.84
N CYS A 104 -19.01 -106.12 -37.09
CA CYS A 104 -18.21 -105.89 -35.90
C CYS A 104 -16.91 -105.14 -36.22
N ARG A 105 -16.16 -105.53 -37.26
CA ARG A 105 -14.95 -104.80 -37.65
C ARG A 105 -15.25 -103.36 -38.07
N ALA A 106 -16.37 -103.14 -38.77
CA ALA A 106 -16.81 -101.80 -39.15
C ALA A 106 -17.22 -100.96 -37.94
N SER A 107 -17.94 -101.53 -36.96
CA SER A 107 -18.31 -100.83 -35.73
C SER A 107 -17.10 -100.53 -34.85
N ASP A 108 -16.17 -101.48 -34.72
CA ASP A 108 -14.93 -101.30 -33.96
C ASP A 108 -14.07 -100.21 -34.62
N SER A 109 -13.92 -100.26 -35.95
CA SER A 109 -13.16 -99.26 -36.69
C SER A 109 -13.80 -97.87 -36.58
N ALA A 110 -15.13 -97.76 -36.60
CA ALA A 110 -15.84 -96.50 -36.42
C ALA A 110 -15.70 -95.97 -34.98
N PHE A 111 -15.80 -96.85 -33.98
CA PHE A 111 -15.57 -96.51 -32.57
C PHE A 111 -14.15 -96.00 -32.35
N PHE A 112 -13.13 -96.73 -32.80
CA PHE A 112 -11.73 -96.31 -32.62
C PHE A 112 -11.39 -95.03 -33.40
N SER A 113 -12.02 -94.78 -34.55
CA SER A 113 -11.83 -93.53 -35.30
C SER A 113 -12.38 -92.33 -34.53
N LEU A 114 -13.57 -92.44 -33.94
CA LEU A 114 -14.16 -91.39 -33.11
C LEU A 114 -13.40 -91.25 -31.78
N TYR A 115 -13.02 -92.37 -31.18
CA TYR A 115 -12.25 -92.42 -29.94
C TYR A 115 -10.91 -91.69 -30.08
N LYS A 116 -10.15 -92.00 -31.13
CA LYS A 116 -8.85 -91.37 -31.40
C LYS A 116 -9.00 -89.85 -31.57
N GLY A 117 -9.97 -89.41 -32.36
CA GLY A 117 -10.22 -87.98 -32.56
C GLY A 117 -10.61 -87.24 -31.27
N LEU A 118 -11.42 -87.88 -30.43
CA LEU A 118 -11.87 -87.30 -29.15
C LEU A 118 -10.79 -87.37 -28.05
N TYR A 119 -9.91 -88.36 -28.11
CA TYR A 119 -8.77 -88.50 -27.21
C TYR A 119 -7.66 -87.48 -27.51
N GLU A 120 -7.39 -87.20 -28.79
CA GLU A 120 -6.39 -86.21 -29.19
C GLU A 120 -6.88 -84.76 -29.04
N ALA A 121 -8.21 -84.51 -29.06
CA ALA A 121 -8.78 -83.17 -29.00
C ALA A 121 -8.63 -82.51 -27.61
N PRO A 122 -7.86 -81.42 -27.44
CA PRO A 122 -7.70 -80.76 -26.13
C PRO A 122 -9.02 -80.24 -25.57
N ASP A 123 -9.20 -80.29 -24.25
CA ASP A 123 -10.43 -79.83 -23.59
C ASP A 123 -10.62 -78.31 -23.77
N PRO A 124 -11.70 -77.87 -24.46
CA PRO A 124 -11.95 -76.45 -24.70
C PRO A 124 -12.42 -75.70 -23.44
N ALA A 125 -12.88 -76.40 -22.39
CA ALA A 125 -13.41 -75.76 -21.19
C ALA A 125 -12.40 -74.81 -20.53
N LYS A 126 -11.12 -75.22 -20.47
CA LYS A 126 -10.03 -74.42 -19.87
C LYS A 126 -9.69 -73.18 -20.70
N ALA A 127 -9.78 -73.26 -22.03
CA ALA A 127 -9.55 -72.12 -22.91
C ALA A 127 -10.70 -71.12 -22.84
N LEU A 128 -11.94 -71.62 -22.86
CA LEU A 128 -13.15 -70.81 -22.71
C LEU A 128 -13.20 -70.13 -21.35
N GLU A 129 -12.75 -70.78 -20.27
CA GLU A 129 -12.71 -70.20 -18.92
C GLU A 129 -11.74 -69.03 -18.82
N ARG A 130 -10.56 -69.16 -19.45
CA ARG A 130 -9.61 -68.05 -19.55
C ARG A 130 -10.22 -66.89 -20.32
N SER A 131 -10.79 -67.14 -21.49
CA SER A 131 -11.43 -66.09 -22.29
C SER A 131 -12.61 -65.42 -21.58
N ALA A 132 -13.43 -66.19 -20.85
CA ALA A 132 -14.50 -65.65 -20.02
C ALA A 132 -13.97 -64.79 -18.87
N SER A 133 -12.84 -65.17 -18.26
CA SER A 133 -12.21 -64.42 -17.17
C SER A 133 -11.47 -63.15 -17.61
N GLU A 134 -10.91 -63.14 -18.83
CA GLU A 134 -10.15 -61.99 -19.37
C GLU A 134 -11.06 -60.89 -19.92
N ARG A 135 -12.27 -61.25 -20.38
CA ARG A 135 -13.24 -60.31 -20.95
C ARG A 135 -13.69 -59.18 -20.02
N PRO A 136 -14.04 -59.39 -18.73
CA PRO A 136 -14.38 -58.28 -17.83
C PRO A 136 -13.18 -57.35 -17.59
N ARG A 137 -11.95 -57.88 -17.59
CA ARG A 137 -10.73 -57.07 -17.50
C ARG A 137 -10.51 -56.22 -18.75
N ALA A 138 -10.75 -56.79 -19.93
CA ALA A 138 -10.72 -56.05 -21.20
C ALA A 138 -11.79 -54.95 -21.24
N ALA A 139 -13.04 -55.26 -20.88
CA ALA A 139 -14.13 -54.30 -20.81
C ALA A 139 -13.84 -53.16 -19.82
N ALA A 140 -13.23 -53.45 -18.66
CA ALA A 140 -12.81 -52.43 -17.70
C ALA A 140 -11.72 -51.51 -18.27
N SER A 141 -10.77 -52.05 -19.05
CA SER A 141 -9.73 -51.25 -19.70
C SER A 141 -10.28 -50.38 -20.83
N GLU A 142 -11.25 -50.88 -21.59
CA GLU A 142 -11.94 -50.13 -22.64
C GLU A 142 -12.76 -48.98 -22.05
N ALA A 143 -13.49 -49.22 -20.96
CA ALA A 143 -14.22 -48.19 -20.23
C ALA A 143 -13.28 -47.09 -19.69
N TRP A 144 -12.10 -47.47 -19.18
CA TRP A 144 -11.10 -46.51 -18.73
C TRP A 144 -10.51 -45.69 -19.89
N LEU A 145 -10.24 -46.33 -21.04
CA LEU A 145 -9.79 -45.64 -22.24
C LEU A 145 -10.85 -44.66 -22.77
N GLN A 146 -12.14 -45.02 -22.71
CA GLN A 146 -13.23 -44.13 -23.08
C GLN A 146 -13.31 -42.92 -22.15
N LYS A 147 -13.19 -43.15 -20.83
CA LYS A 147 -13.14 -42.06 -19.85
C LYS A 147 -11.94 -41.14 -20.07
N LEU A 148 -10.76 -41.70 -20.33
CA LEU A 148 -9.57 -40.89 -20.60
C LEU A 148 -9.72 -40.09 -21.89
N ARG A 149 -10.39 -40.64 -22.91
CA ARG A 149 -10.70 -39.93 -24.16
C ARG A 149 -11.71 -38.80 -23.95
N SER A 150 -12.75 -39.00 -23.12
CA SER A 150 -13.69 -37.93 -22.79
C SER A 150 -13.02 -36.81 -22.00
N GLU A 151 -12.18 -37.15 -21.03
CA GLU A 151 -11.37 -36.17 -20.28
C GLU A 151 -10.45 -35.38 -21.23
N LEU A 152 -9.81 -36.03 -22.20
CA LEU A 152 -8.96 -35.36 -23.19
C LEU A 152 -9.77 -34.42 -24.10
N ALA A 153 -10.98 -34.81 -24.51
CA ALA A 153 -11.87 -33.98 -25.31
C ALA A 153 -12.37 -32.76 -24.52
N GLU A 154 -12.70 -32.93 -23.24
CA GLU A 154 -13.06 -31.85 -22.34
C GLU A 154 -11.89 -30.86 -22.18
N TYR A 155 -10.66 -31.35 -21.98
CA TYR A 155 -9.47 -30.49 -21.91
C TYR A 155 -9.19 -29.75 -23.22
N GLU A 156 -9.42 -30.37 -24.37
CA GLU A 156 -9.26 -29.69 -25.67
C GLU A 156 -10.32 -28.60 -25.88
N GLU A 157 -11.56 -28.83 -25.44
CA GLU A 157 -12.62 -27.81 -25.44
C GLU A 157 -12.28 -26.65 -24.49
N GLU A 158 -11.83 -26.95 -23.27
CA GLU A 158 -11.36 -25.94 -22.31
C GLU A 158 -10.19 -25.12 -22.89
N PHE A 159 -9.21 -25.78 -23.51
CA PHE A 159 -8.08 -25.11 -24.16
C PHE A 159 -8.54 -24.19 -25.30
N SER A 160 -9.53 -24.61 -26.08
CA SER A 160 -10.12 -23.79 -27.13
C SER A 160 -10.83 -22.54 -26.57
N LYS A 161 -11.55 -22.68 -25.44
CA LYS A 161 -12.19 -21.57 -24.72
C LYS A 161 -11.16 -20.60 -24.15
N LEU A 162 -10.11 -21.12 -23.52
CA LEU A 162 -8.96 -20.34 -23.03
C LEU A 162 -8.32 -19.53 -24.17
N LYS A 163 -8.09 -20.15 -25.33
CA LYS A 163 -7.55 -19.45 -26.50
C LYS A 163 -8.47 -18.33 -27.01
N ASN A 164 -9.79 -18.52 -26.96
CA ASN A 164 -10.75 -17.47 -27.30
C ASN A 164 -10.76 -16.33 -26.25
N GLN A 165 -10.61 -16.68 -24.98
CA GLN A 165 -10.43 -15.70 -23.90
C GLN A 165 -9.15 -14.90 -24.09
N ASP A 166 -8.02 -15.53 -24.47
CA ASP A 166 -6.76 -14.82 -24.78
C ASP A 166 -6.91 -13.81 -25.92
N ILE A 167 -7.68 -14.15 -26.96
CA ILE A 167 -7.98 -13.20 -28.05
C ILE A 167 -8.81 -12.03 -27.52
N THR A 168 -9.76 -12.30 -26.63
CA THR A 168 -10.59 -11.25 -26.03
C THR A 168 -9.78 -10.36 -25.09
N ILE A 169 -8.89 -10.95 -24.28
CA ILE A 169 -7.97 -10.23 -23.39
C ILE A 169 -7.08 -9.30 -24.22
N ARG A 170 -6.45 -9.78 -25.29
CA ARG A 170 -5.63 -8.94 -26.17
C ARG A 170 -6.40 -7.75 -26.76
N ARG A 171 -7.63 -7.98 -27.22
CA ARG A 171 -8.50 -6.88 -27.70
C ARG A 171 -8.81 -5.86 -26.61
N LEU A 172 -9.06 -6.32 -25.39
CA LEU A 172 -9.31 -5.42 -24.26
C LEU A 172 -8.03 -4.67 -23.85
N GLU A 173 -6.87 -5.32 -23.90
CA GLU A 173 -5.56 -4.69 -23.68
C GLU A 173 -5.27 -3.63 -24.74
N ASP A 174 -5.52 -3.91 -26.02
CA ASP A 174 -5.36 -2.94 -27.12
C ASP A 174 -6.28 -1.73 -26.92
N VAL A 175 -7.55 -1.95 -26.54
CA VAL A 175 -8.50 -0.86 -26.25
C VAL A 175 -8.05 -0.04 -25.05
N ILE A 176 -7.56 -0.67 -23.97
CA ILE A 176 -7.04 0.05 -22.80
C ILE A 176 -5.82 0.89 -23.20
N ALA A 177 -4.90 0.34 -23.99
CA ALA A 177 -3.72 1.07 -24.48
C ALA A 177 -4.11 2.28 -25.33
N GLU A 178 -5.09 2.14 -26.24
CA GLU A 178 -5.61 3.27 -27.03
C GLU A 178 -6.28 4.34 -26.15
N PHE A 179 -7.02 3.93 -25.10
CA PHE A 179 -7.62 4.87 -24.15
C PHE A 179 -6.57 5.57 -23.28
N GLU A 180 -5.52 4.87 -22.87
CA GLU A 180 -4.39 5.42 -22.11
C GLU A 180 -3.61 6.42 -22.96
N GLU A 181 -3.22 6.07 -24.20
CA GLU A 181 -2.56 6.98 -25.14
C GLU A 181 -3.43 8.22 -25.44
N GLY A 182 -4.73 8.02 -25.65
CA GLY A 182 -5.66 9.12 -25.87
C GLY A 182 -5.88 10.02 -24.64
N ALA A 183 -5.75 9.47 -23.43
CA ALA A 183 -5.82 10.25 -22.19
C ALA A 183 -4.52 11.02 -21.94
N GLU A 184 -3.36 10.38 -22.15
CA GLU A 184 -2.05 11.01 -22.05
C GLU A 184 -1.92 12.18 -23.02
N ALA A 185 -2.32 12.00 -24.29
CA ALA A 185 -2.30 13.07 -25.29
C ALA A 185 -3.19 14.27 -24.89
N LYS A 186 -4.37 14.02 -24.31
CA LYS A 186 -5.25 15.09 -23.82
C LYS A 186 -4.66 15.83 -22.62
N VAL A 187 -4.04 15.09 -21.69
CA VAL A 187 -3.36 15.69 -20.54
C VAL A 187 -2.16 16.52 -20.99
N GLU A 188 -1.41 16.05 -21.99
CA GLU A 188 -0.30 16.79 -22.58
C GLU A 188 -0.78 18.07 -23.27
N GLU A 189 -1.83 17.99 -24.09
CA GLU A 189 -2.44 19.16 -24.73
C GLU A 189 -2.95 20.20 -23.70
N GLU A 190 -3.66 19.75 -22.66
CA GLU A 190 -4.13 20.63 -21.59
C GLU A 190 -2.97 21.23 -20.78
N ALA A 191 -1.91 20.46 -20.53
CA ALA A 191 -0.72 20.94 -19.82
C ALA A 191 0.03 21.99 -20.65
N GLU A 192 0.22 21.76 -21.94
CA GLU A 192 0.82 22.73 -22.87
C GLU A 192 -0.02 24.00 -22.95
N ALA A 193 -1.34 23.90 -23.04
CA ALA A 193 -2.24 25.04 -23.06
C ALA A 193 -2.15 25.87 -21.77
N ARG A 194 -2.14 25.20 -20.60
CA ARG A 194 -1.97 25.88 -19.30
C ARG A 194 -0.59 26.52 -19.15
N LEU A 195 0.45 25.88 -19.67
CA LEU A 195 1.81 26.40 -19.65
C LEU A 195 1.93 27.66 -20.52
N LYS A 196 1.34 27.67 -21.72
CA LYS A 196 1.28 28.87 -22.57
C LYS A 196 0.55 30.02 -21.89
N VAL A 197 -0.62 29.77 -21.30
CA VAL A 197 -1.37 30.81 -20.56
C VAL A 197 -0.56 31.34 -19.35
N ALA A 198 0.13 30.45 -18.63
CA ALA A 198 0.97 30.86 -17.50
C ALA A 198 2.19 31.68 -17.96
N GLN A 199 2.80 31.33 -19.10
CA GLN A 199 3.88 32.09 -19.72
C GLN A 199 3.41 33.48 -20.14
N GLU A 200 2.30 33.58 -20.88
CA GLU A 200 1.70 34.86 -21.29
C GLU A 200 1.37 35.75 -20.08
N ALA A 201 0.84 35.18 -19.01
CA ALA A 201 0.57 35.91 -17.77
C ALA A 201 1.84 36.38 -17.05
N ALA A 202 2.92 35.60 -17.10
CA ALA A 202 4.22 35.98 -16.54
C ALA A 202 4.86 37.11 -17.34
N ASP A 203 4.83 37.03 -18.68
CA ASP A 203 5.34 38.05 -19.57
C ASP A 203 4.57 39.37 -19.42
N ALA A 204 3.23 39.30 -19.33
CA ALA A 204 2.40 40.48 -19.07
C ALA A 204 2.72 41.16 -17.72
N LYS A 205 2.98 40.38 -16.66
CA LYS A 205 3.41 40.93 -15.36
C LYS A 205 4.79 41.58 -15.46
N LEU A 206 5.68 41.00 -16.24
CA LEU A 206 7.04 41.49 -16.41
C LEU A 206 7.03 42.81 -17.20
N GLU A 207 6.25 42.92 -18.27
CA GLU A 207 6.04 44.18 -18.98
C GLU A 207 5.39 45.24 -18.09
N ALA A 208 4.35 44.89 -17.34
CA ALA A 208 3.73 45.82 -16.40
C ALA A 208 4.68 46.26 -15.26
N ALA A 209 5.66 45.44 -14.89
CA ALA A 209 6.70 45.83 -13.94
C ALA A 209 7.72 46.79 -14.59
N ARG A 210 8.16 46.50 -15.82
CA ARG A 210 9.03 47.38 -16.62
C ARG A 210 8.42 48.75 -16.85
N GLU A 211 7.12 48.81 -17.18
CA GLU A 211 6.40 50.07 -17.34
C GLU A 211 6.36 50.89 -16.05
N ARG A 212 6.13 50.22 -14.90
CA ARG A 212 6.16 50.88 -13.58
C ARG A 212 7.55 51.40 -13.24
N GLU A 213 8.61 50.61 -13.48
CA GLU A 213 9.98 51.06 -13.28
C GLU A 213 10.31 52.26 -14.17
N ALA A 214 9.88 52.25 -15.44
CA ALA A 214 10.07 53.38 -16.35
C ALA A 214 9.31 54.64 -15.90
N GLN A 215 8.10 54.50 -15.36
CA GLN A 215 7.34 55.62 -14.78
C GLN A 215 8.02 56.17 -13.52
N LEU A 216 8.48 55.29 -12.62
CA LEU A 216 9.20 55.68 -11.42
C LEU A 216 10.51 56.38 -11.77
N ALA A 217 11.28 55.86 -12.74
CA ALA A 217 12.50 56.49 -13.22
C ALA A 217 12.25 57.90 -13.78
N LYS A 218 11.18 58.10 -14.56
CA LYS A 218 10.77 59.43 -15.04
C LYS A 218 10.36 60.37 -13.89
N SER A 219 9.62 59.86 -12.91
CA SER A 219 9.23 60.66 -11.74
C SER A 219 10.44 61.08 -10.91
N LEU A 220 11.41 60.17 -10.75
CA LEU A 220 12.65 60.41 -10.03
C LEU A 220 13.51 61.43 -10.76
N GLN A 221 13.65 61.31 -12.09
CA GLN A 221 14.31 62.32 -12.92
C GLN A 221 13.66 63.70 -12.76
N SER A 222 12.32 63.80 -12.84
CA SER A 222 11.62 65.08 -12.67
C SER A 222 11.81 65.67 -11.25
N ALA A 223 11.89 64.82 -10.23
CA ALA A 223 12.17 65.24 -8.86
C ALA A 223 13.62 65.74 -8.72
N GLU A 224 14.60 65.05 -9.33
CA GLU A 224 16.00 65.47 -9.38
C GLU A 224 16.18 66.80 -10.11
N GLU A 225 15.48 66.99 -11.24
CA GLU A 225 15.47 68.25 -11.99
C GLU A 225 14.90 69.40 -11.13
N SER A 226 13.74 69.20 -10.49
CA SER A 226 13.16 70.22 -9.60
C SER A 226 14.04 70.53 -8.39
N LEU A 227 14.76 69.53 -7.86
CA LEU A 227 15.69 69.70 -6.76
C LEU A 227 16.96 70.43 -7.22
N SER A 228 17.44 70.17 -8.44
CA SER A 228 18.52 70.94 -9.06
C SER A 228 18.10 72.40 -9.30
N GLU A 229 16.88 72.64 -9.80
CA GLU A 229 16.34 73.99 -9.96
C GLU A 229 16.21 74.72 -8.62
N ALA A 230 15.71 74.04 -7.58
CA ALA A 230 15.62 74.60 -6.24
C ALA A 230 17.00 74.92 -5.65
N ARG A 231 18.01 74.06 -5.89
CA ARG A 231 19.41 74.32 -5.51
C ARG A 231 19.98 75.53 -6.24
N GLN A 232 19.80 75.62 -7.56
CA GLN A 232 20.24 76.79 -8.34
C GLN A 232 19.53 78.07 -7.89
N ALA A 233 18.23 78.01 -7.60
CA ALA A 233 17.49 79.14 -7.06
C ALA A 233 18.02 79.56 -5.67
N ALA A 234 18.36 78.60 -4.81
CA ALA A 234 19.00 78.87 -3.52
C ALA A 234 20.38 79.52 -3.67
N GLU A 235 21.23 79.04 -4.59
CA GLU A 235 22.53 79.66 -4.89
C GLU A 235 22.37 81.09 -5.42
N VAL A 236 21.38 81.34 -6.29
CA VAL A 236 21.07 82.69 -6.77
C VAL A 236 20.56 83.58 -5.62
N MET A 237 19.68 83.08 -4.75
CA MET A 237 19.23 83.84 -3.58
C MET A 237 20.38 84.14 -2.62
N GLU A 238 21.28 83.18 -2.39
CA GLU A 238 22.46 83.36 -1.56
C GLU A 238 23.41 84.41 -2.14
N SER A 239 23.66 84.39 -3.46
CA SER A 239 24.46 85.43 -4.11
C SER A 239 23.84 86.83 -4.01
N ARG A 240 22.50 86.95 -4.15
CA ARG A 240 21.79 88.22 -3.95
C ARG A 240 21.84 88.71 -2.51
N LEU A 241 21.73 87.79 -1.54
CA LEU A 241 21.90 88.14 -0.12
C LEU A 241 23.34 88.58 0.15
N PHE A 242 24.33 87.95 -0.48
CA PHE A 242 25.73 88.36 -0.38
C PHE A 242 25.97 89.74 -1.01
N GLU A 243 25.40 90.03 -2.19
CA GLU A 243 25.47 91.35 -2.82
C GLU A 243 24.79 92.41 -1.97
N SER A 244 23.56 92.17 -1.49
CA SER A 244 22.84 93.08 -0.58
C SER A 244 23.60 93.30 0.73
N SER A 245 24.19 92.24 1.30
CA SER A 245 25.04 92.34 2.47
C SER A 245 26.31 93.16 2.19
N ARG A 246 26.90 93.03 1.00
CA ARG A 246 28.05 93.83 0.58
C ARG A 246 27.66 95.30 0.42
N GLU A 247 26.55 95.58 -0.24
CA GLU A 247 26.01 96.94 -0.38
C GLU A 247 25.68 97.56 0.97
N ALA A 248 25.11 96.80 1.90
CA ALA A 248 24.85 97.26 3.27
C ALA A 248 26.16 97.57 4.02
N GLN A 249 27.19 96.73 3.89
CA GLN A 249 28.52 96.99 4.47
C GLN A 249 29.20 98.21 3.84
N GLU A 250 29.09 98.38 2.52
CA GLU A 250 29.61 99.56 1.81
C GLU A 250 28.88 100.84 2.24
N ALA A 251 27.55 100.79 2.38
CA ALA A 251 26.76 101.89 2.90
C ALA A 251 27.10 102.21 4.36
N GLU A 252 27.23 101.20 5.23
CA GLU A 252 27.66 101.37 6.61
C GLU A 252 29.04 102.03 6.70
N ALA A 253 30.01 101.55 5.90
CA ALA A 253 31.34 102.17 5.81
C ALA A 253 31.27 103.63 5.29
N ALA A 254 30.41 103.93 4.31
CA ALA A 254 30.20 105.29 3.84
C ALA A 254 29.60 106.19 4.93
N TRP A 255 28.59 105.70 5.66
CA TRP A 255 28.01 106.39 6.81
C TRP A 255 29.01 106.58 7.96
N GLU A 256 29.93 105.64 8.17
CA GLU A 256 31.04 105.79 9.13
C GLU A 256 32.00 106.90 8.71
N VAL A 257 32.39 106.96 7.44
CA VAL A 257 33.23 108.05 6.91
C VAL A 257 32.51 109.39 6.99
N GLU A 258 31.21 109.45 6.66
CA GLU A 258 30.43 110.68 6.80
C GLU A 258 30.31 111.11 8.26
N ARG A 259 30.05 110.17 9.17
CA ARG A 259 30.03 110.43 10.63
C ARG A 259 31.38 110.97 11.12
N GLU A 260 32.48 110.43 10.62
CA GLU A 260 33.83 110.92 10.91
C GLU A 260 34.04 112.35 10.39
N ILE A 261 33.63 112.66 9.15
CA ILE A 261 33.69 114.03 8.60
C ILE A 261 32.80 114.99 9.38
N LEU A 262 31.57 114.57 9.73
CA LEU A 262 30.66 115.34 10.57
C LEU A 262 31.25 115.56 11.96
N SER A 263 31.93 114.57 12.54
CA SER A 263 32.68 114.73 13.80
C SER A 263 33.79 115.76 13.63
N GLN A 264 34.63 115.65 12.61
CA GLN A 264 35.73 116.59 12.35
C GLN A 264 35.25 118.02 12.08
N THR A 265 34.15 118.19 11.36
CA THR A 265 33.54 119.51 11.11
C THR A 265 32.87 120.07 12.35
N ASN A 266 32.23 119.23 13.19
CA ASN A 266 31.71 119.64 14.48
C ASN A 266 32.84 120.03 15.44
N GLU A 267 33.93 119.25 15.52
CA GLU A 267 35.14 119.60 16.27
C GLU A 267 35.74 120.91 15.78
N SER A 268 35.79 121.13 14.46
CA SER A 268 36.25 122.39 13.87
C SER A 268 35.31 123.57 14.19
N ALA A 269 34.00 123.36 14.13
CA ALA A 269 32.99 124.35 14.50
C ALA A 269 33.02 124.66 16.01
N GLN A 270 33.23 123.65 16.85
CA GLN A 270 33.46 123.80 18.30
C GLN A 270 34.77 124.54 18.58
N ALA A 271 35.85 124.26 17.83
CA ALA A 271 37.10 125.01 17.91
C ALA A 271 36.90 126.49 17.50
N GLN A 272 36.05 126.75 16.50
CA GLN A 272 35.67 128.11 16.12
C GLN A 272 34.78 128.79 17.17
N LEU A 273 33.80 128.09 17.75
CA LEU A 273 32.95 128.59 18.82
C LEU A 273 33.78 128.92 20.06
N THR A 274 34.67 128.02 20.49
CA THR A 274 35.58 128.28 21.62
C THR A 274 36.50 129.46 21.34
N ARG A 275 36.98 129.63 20.10
CA ARG A 275 37.74 130.83 19.69
C ARG A 275 36.90 132.10 19.75
N LEU A 276 35.67 132.08 19.22
CA LEU A 276 34.74 133.22 19.29
C LEU A 276 34.31 133.52 20.73
N GLU A 277 34.15 132.50 21.57
CA GLU A 277 33.90 132.64 23.00
C GLU A 277 35.09 133.26 23.73
N GLN A 278 36.32 132.86 23.39
CA GLN A 278 37.54 133.52 23.88
C GLN A 278 37.65 134.98 23.39
N GLU A 279 37.30 135.26 22.14
CA GLU A 279 37.26 136.63 21.60
C GLU A 279 36.15 137.47 22.24
N LEU A 280 34.96 136.89 22.48
CA LEU A 280 33.88 137.50 23.26
C LEU A 280 34.27 137.67 24.73
N GLN A 281 34.97 136.73 25.35
CA GLN A 281 35.51 136.90 26.70
C GLN A 281 36.54 138.02 26.73
N HIS A 282 37.44 138.09 25.75
CA HIS A 282 38.41 139.18 25.63
C HIS A 282 37.72 140.54 25.38
N LEU A 283 36.64 140.58 24.59
CA LEU A 283 35.80 141.78 24.41
C LEU A 283 34.98 142.12 25.65
N ARG A 284 34.47 141.13 26.39
CA ARG A 284 33.74 141.29 27.65
C ARG A 284 34.66 141.68 28.80
N GLU A 285 35.93 141.27 28.77
CA GLU A 285 37.02 141.76 29.63
C GLU A 285 37.42 143.19 29.23
N ARG A 286 37.30 143.56 27.94
CA ARG A 286 37.54 144.92 27.42
C ARG A 286 36.37 145.88 27.66
N GLU A 287 35.14 145.39 27.70
CA GLU A 287 33.91 146.14 28.00
C GLU A 287 33.54 146.07 29.50
N GLY A 288 34.10 145.11 30.25
CA GLY A 288 33.84 144.87 31.68
C GLY A 288 34.53 145.83 32.65
N SER A 289 35.31 146.82 32.16
CA SER A 289 35.90 147.88 33.00
C SER A 289 35.08 149.18 33.02
N GLY A 290 33.80 149.17 32.61
CA GLY A 290 32.94 150.35 32.59
C GLY A 290 31.46 150.06 32.83
N LEU A 291 31.00 150.39 34.04
CA LEU A 291 29.62 150.75 34.41
C LEU A 291 28.58 149.63 34.62
N SER A 292 28.25 149.49 35.91
CA SER A 292 27.03 149.01 36.58
C SER A 292 25.84 150.00 36.37
N PRO A 293 24.58 149.83 36.87
CA PRO A 293 23.77 148.66 37.31
C PRO A 293 22.31 148.64 36.73
N SER A 294 21.51 147.67 37.22
CA SER A 294 20.03 147.75 37.47
C SER A 294 19.09 147.27 36.34
N ALA A 295 18.39 146.13 36.52
CA ALA A 295 17.00 146.02 37.03
C ALA A 295 15.96 146.46 36.00
N ALA A 296 14.78 145.89 35.82
CA ALA A 296 14.05 144.69 36.23
C ALA A 296 12.79 144.68 35.33
N THR A 297 12.06 143.56 35.27
CA THR A 297 10.66 143.44 34.77
C THR A 297 10.46 143.72 33.27
N THR A 298 9.59 143.08 32.49
CA THR A 298 8.24 142.53 32.74
C THR A 298 7.84 141.67 31.52
N ALA A 299 6.82 140.83 31.71
CA ALA A 299 6.04 140.17 30.67
C ALA A 299 5.55 141.13 29.56
N GLU A 300 5.41 140.64 28.32
CA GLU A 300 4.10 140.39 27.70
C GLU A 300 4.23 139.84 26.27
N ALA A 301 3.16 139.20 25.85
CA ALA A 301 2.94 138.53 24.59
C ALA A 301 2.69 139.51 23.42
N THR A 302 3.25 139.14 22.25
CA THR A 302 2.73 139.35 20.86
C THR A 302 2.34 140.79 20.48
N PRO A 303 1.76 141.12 19.30
CA PRO A 303 1.76 140.58 17.94
C PRO A 303 2.10 141.72 16.92
N SER A 304 1.58 141.61 15.68
CA SER A 304 1.30 142.70 14.70
C SER A 304 2.40 142.90 13.65
N ALA A 305 2.14 143.25 12.38
CA ALA A 305 1.02 143.95 11.71
C ALA A 305 1.30 143.86 10.17
N ALA A 306 0.52 144.30 9.18
CA ALA A 306 -0.87 144.69 8.93
C ALA A 306 -0.91 145.39 7.54
N GLY A 307 -1.89 145.05 6.67
CA GLY A 307 -2.59 145.85 5.63
C GLY A 307 -1.81 146.66 4.56
N PRO A 308 -2.47 147.47 3.69
CA PRO A 308 -3.91 147.62 3.31
C PRO A 308 -4.09 147.89 1.75
N PRO A 309 -5.05 148.68 1.17
CA PRO A 309 -6.53 148.83 1.22
C PRO A 309 -7.26 148.74 -0.19
N ALA A 310 -8.56 149.07 -0.23
CA ALA A 310 -9.57 149.10 -1.33
C ALA A 310 -9.31 150.06 -2.53
N PRO A 311 -10.13 150.04 -3.63
CA PRO A 311 -11.35 150.89 -3.70
C PRO A 311 -12.56 150.34 -4.49
N ASP A 312 -13.70 151.04 -4.33
CA ASP A 312 -15.00 150.90 -5.00
C ASP A 312 -14.99 151.19 -6.52
N GLY A 313 -15.92 150.58 -7.27
CA GLY A 313 -16.41 151.15 -8.53
C GLY A 313 -16.96 150.19 -9.59
N VAL A 314 -18.30 150.05 -9.63
CA VAL A 314 -19.14 149.91 -10.84
C VAL A 314 -18.99 148.65 -11.72
N GLY A 315 -20.10 147.91 -11.85
CA GLY A 315 -20.50 147.36 -13.15
C GLY A 315 -20.66 145.83 -13.26
N GLY A 316 -21.91 145.37 -13.11
CA GLY A 316 -22.57 144.42 -14.00
C GLY A 316 -21.89 143.11 -14.43
N GLY A 317 -22.47 141.99 -13.99
CA GLY A 317 -22.59 140.78 -14.80
C GLY A 317 -21.40 139.81 -14.80
N GLY A 318 -21.39 138.85 -13.87
CA GLY A 318 -20.37 137.77 -13.87
C GLY A 318 -20.64 136.57 -12.96
N GLY A 319 -21.84 136.42 -12.40
CA GLY A 319 -22.14 135.38 -11.38
C GLY A 319 -22.25 133.94 -11.90
N VAL A 320 -22.13 133.70 -13.21
CA VAL A 320 -22.33 132.36 -13.81
C VAL A 320 -21.00 131.59 -13.95
N SER A 321 -19.88 132.26 -14.23
CA SER A 321 -18.61 131.58 -14.52
C SER A 321 -17.83 131.06 -13.30
N HIS A 322 -17.99 131.69 -12.11
CA HIS A 322 -17.35 131.20 -10.88
C HIS A 322 -18.12 130.02 -10.26
N ALA A 323 -19.45 130.03 -10.34
CA ALA A 323 -20.28 128.91 -9.89
C ALA A 323 -20.04 127.66 -10.74
N GLU A 324 -19.92 127.81 -12.08
CA GLU A 324 -19.57 126.71 -12.98
C GLU A 324 -18.16 126.14 -12.72
N ALA A 325 -17.18 126.97 -12.34
CA ALA A 325 -15.83 126.52 -12.00
C ALA A 325 -15.79 125.72 -10.69
N VAL A 326 -16.53 126.16 -9.66
CA VAL A 326 -16.64 125.43 -8.39
C VAL A 326 -17.42 124.11 -8.57
N ASP A 327 -18.45 124.08 -9.40
CA ASP A 327 -19.18 122.84 -9.72
C ASP A 327 -18.30 121.84 -10.53
N ALA A 328 -17.43 122.34 -11.42
CA ALA A 328 -16.45 121.50 -12.12
C ALA A 328 -15.41 120.89 -11.17
N GLU A 329 -14.89 121.66 -10.20
CA GLU A 329 -14.01 121.11 -9.16
C GLU A 329 -14.74 120.14 -8.23
N LEU A 330 -16.00 120.40 -7.88
CA LEU A 330 -16.80 119.52 -7.03
C LEU A 330 -17.09 118.18 -7.72
N THR A 331 -17.35 118.18 -9.02
CA THR A 331 -17.54 116.96 -9.81
C THR A 331 -16.25 116.17 -9.96
N GLU A 332 -15.11 116.83 -10.14
CA GLU A 332 -13.79 116.18 -10.18
C GLU A 332 -13.39 115.60 -8.82
N LEU A 333 -13.62 116.34 -7.71
CA LEU A 333 -13.44 115.80 -6.36
C LEU A 333 -14.37 114.61 -6.11
N THR A 334 -15.62 114.66 -6.57
CA THR A 334 -16.58 113.56 -6.43
C THR A 334 -16.13 112.34 -7.24
N ARG A 335 -15.53 112.55 -8.42
CA ARG A 335 -14.92 111.49 -9.26
C ARG A 335 -13.70 110.86 -8.59
N VAL A 336 -12.81 111.66 -8.03
CA VAL A 336 -11.64 111.15 -7.30
C VAL A 336 -12.07 110.44 -6.01
N ASN A 337 -13.05 110.97 -5.28
CA ASN A 337 -13.56 110.33 -4.07
C ASN A 337 -14.28 109.00 -4.38
N SER A 338 -15.00 108.91 -5.51
CA SER A 338 -15.61 107.64 -5.95
C SER A 338 -14.55 106.64 -6.40
N GLN A 339 -13.48 107.08 -7.06
CA GLN A 339 -12.34 106.24 -7.42
C GLN A 339 -11.61 105.71 -6.18
N LEU A 340 -11.25 106.56 -5.22
CA LEU A 340 -10.59 106.16 -3.97
C LEU A 340 -11.47 105.21 -3.14
N ARG A 341 -12.79 105.43 -3.11
CA ARG A 341 -13.73 104.49 -2.49
C ARG A 341 -13.77 103.14 -3.22
N GLY A 342 -13.72 103.15 -4.55
CA GLY A 342 -13.62 101.92 -5.36
C GLY A 342 -12.33 101.15 -5.08
N GLU A 343 -11.19 101.83 -5.05
CA GLU A 343 -9.89 101.25 -4.71
C GLU A 343 -9.85 100.71 -3.27
N LEU A 344 -10.46 101.42 -2.32
CA LEU A 344 -10.58 100.97 -0.93
C LEU A 344 -11.46 99.70 -0.84
N VAL A 345 -12.58 99.65 -1.56
CA VAL A 345 -13.45 98.47 -1.61
C VAL A 345 -12.74 97.29 -2.25
N ALA A 346 -12.04 97.50 -3.37
CA ALA A 346 -11.27 96.46 -4.06
C ALA A 346 -10.11 95.92 -3.19
N ARG A 347 -9.36 96.81 -2.52
CA ARG A 347 -8.30 96.41 -1.59
C ARG A 347 -8.87 95.68 -0.36
N SER A 348 -10.04 96.11 0.10
CA SER A 348 -10.74 95.45 1.19
C SER A 348 -11.30 94.08 0.80
N SER A 349 -11.79 93.88 -0.43
CA SER A 349 -12.23 92.57 -0.93
C SER A 349 -11.05 91.64 -1.16
N ALA A 350 -9.96 92.11 -1.77
CA ALA A 350 -8.74 91.33 -1.95
C ALA A 350 -8.17 90.84 -0.60
N TRP A 351 -8.11 91.71 0.41
CA TRP A 351 -7.67 91.32 1.75
C TRP A 351 -8.61 90.30 2.40
N ARG A 352 -9.93 90.38 2.17
CA ARG A 352 -10.89 89.37 2.66
C ARG A 352 -10.70 88.03 1.96
N GLU A 353 -10.47 88.02 0.65
CA GLU A 353 -10.21 86.81 -0.13
C GLU A 353 -8.90 86.14 0.30
N GLU A 354 -7.83 86.92 0.47
CA GLU A 354 -6.55 86.44 0.99
C GLU A 354 -6.71 85.86 2.41
N LYS A 355 -7.42 86.57 3.30
CA LYS A 355 -7.71 86.08 4.65
C LYS A 355 -8.48 84.76 4.63
N VAL A 356 -9.52 84.64 3.80
CA VAL A 356 -10.29 83.39 3.66
C VAL A 356 -9.42 82.26 3.10
N SER A 357 -8.53 82.56 2.14
CA SER A 357 -7.61 81.56 1.58
C SER A 357 -6.59 81.05 2.61
N LEU A 358 -6.05 81.95 3.46
CA LEU A 358 -5.14 81.59 4.56
C LEU A 358 -5.86 80.81 5.67
N GLU A 359 -7.09 81.19 6.00
CA GLU A 359 -7.92 80.43 6.96
C GLU A 359 -8.24 79.02 6.42
N ALA A 360 -8.48 78.87 5.12
CA ALA A 360 -8.66 77.58 4.47
C ALA A 360 -7.37 76.74 4.45
N ALA A 361 -6.22 77.34 4.15
CA ALA A 361 -4.91 76.69 4.19
C ALA A 361 -4.53 76.24 5.63
N LEU A 362 -4.83 77.07 6.62
CA LEU A 362 -4.62 76.72 8.03
C LEU A 362 -5.54 75.56 8.46
N LYS A 363 -6.79 75.57 8.01
CA LYS A 363 -7.74 74.48 8.31
C LYS A 363 -7.28 73.15 7.70
N THR A 364 -6.88 73.15 6.43
CA THR A 364 -6.39 71.94 5.73
C THR A 364 -5.09 71.41 6.35
N SER A 365 -4.15 72.28 6.73
CA SER A 365 -2.93 71.88 7.44
C SER A 365 -3.22 71.28 8.83
N LYS A 366 -4.20 71.83 9.57
CA LYS A 366 -4.65 71.27 10.86
C LYS A 366 -5.32 69.90 10.69
N GLU A 367 -6.11 69.72 9.64
CA GLU A 367 -6.74 68.44 9.31
C GLU A 367 -5.68 67.39 8.91
N ALA A 368 -4.67 67.75 8.12
CA ALA A 368 -3.56 66.84 7.79
C ALA A 368 -2.77 66.41 9.03
N CYS A 369 -2.44 67.36 9.92
CA CYS A 369 -1.74 67.07 11.18
C CYS A 369 -2.57 66.18 12.12
N SER A 370 -3.90 66.32 12.14
CA SER A 370 -4.76 65.46 12.97
C SER A 370 -4.85 64.03 12.43
N VAL A 371 -4.87 63.85 11.10
CA VAL A 371 -4.82 62.53 10.45
C VAL A 371 -3.49 61.84 10.73
N GLU A 372 -2.38 62.56 10.61
CA GLU A 372 -1.05 62.03 10.91
C GLU A 372 -0.88 61.68 12.40
N ALA A 373 -1.42 62.51 13.30
CA ALA A 373 -1.47 62.20 14.73
C ALA A 373 -2.32 60.95 15.02
N ALA A 374 -3.44 60.76 14.32
CA ALA A 374 -4.26 59.56 14.44
C ALA A 374 -3.56 58.31 13.89
N ALA A 375 -2.83 58.42 12.77
CA ALA A 375 -2.01 57.35 12.22
C ALA A 375 -0.87 56.97 13.16
N ALA A 376 -0.18 57.95 13.74
CA ALA A 376 0.87 57.73 14.75
C ALA A 376 0.31 57.08 16.03
N ALA A 377 -0.90 57.47 16.47
CA ALA A 377 -1.59 56.82 17.58
C ALA A 377 -1.99 55.37 17.24
N GLY A 378 -2.43 55.11 16.00
CA GLY A 378 -2.71 53.77 15.50
C GLY A 378 -1.46 52.88 15.51
N LEU A 379 -0.34 53.36 14.98
CA LEU A 379 0.94 52.66 14.99
C LEU A 379 1.45 52.41 16.42
N ARG A 380 1.28 53.37 17.33
CA ARG A 380 1.59 53.17 18.76
C ARG A 380 0.73 52.09 19.38
N LYS A 381 -0.57 52.08 19.10
CA LYS A 381 -1.49 51.04 19.56
C LYS A 381 -1.15 49.66 18.97
N GLU A 382 -0.73 49.60 17.71
CA GLU A 382 -0.22 48.37 17.10
C GLU A 382 1.09 47.91 17.74
N LEU A 383 1.98 48.84 18.12
CA LEU A 383 3.22 48.55 18.83
C LEU A 383 2.94 48.03 20.25
N GLU A 384 2.01 48.64 20.97
CA GLU A 384 1.54 48.21 22.30
C GLU A 384 0.78 46.87 22.24
N ALA A 385 0.09 46.59 21.14
CA ALA A 385 -0.60 45.32 20.92
C ALA A 385 0.35 44.15 20.55
N ARG A 386 1.65 44.42 20.29
CA ARG A 386 2.61 43.35 20.07
C ARG A 386 2.93 42.68 21.41
N PRO A 387 2.89 41.33 21.48
CA PRO A 387 3.17 40.62 22.71
C PRO A 387 4.59 40.92 23.21
N THR A 388 4.68 41.18 24.51
CA THR A 388 5.94 41.58 25.14
C THR A 388 6.96 40.43 25.08
N VAL A 389 8.25 40.74 25.11
CA VAL A 389 9.33 39.72 25.04
C VAL A 389 9.20 38.69 26.18
N SER A 390 8.64 39.08 27.33
CA SER A 390 8.33 38.18 28.45
C SER A 390 7.18 37.22 28.14
N GLU A 391 6.11 37.66 27.47
CA GLU A 391 5.02 36.80 27.00
C GLU A 391 5.48 35.80 25.95
N VAL A 392 6.34 36.23 25.01
CA VAL A 392 6.96 35.32 24.05
C VAL A 392 7.85 34.29 24.76
N LYS A 393 8.59 34.70 25.80
CA LYS A 393 9.38 33.78 26.64
C LYS A 393 8.49 32.83 27.45
N ALA A 394 7.35 33.29 27.97
CA ALA A 394 6.38 32.47 28.69
C ALA A 394 5.71 31.44 27.78
N LEU A 395 5.30 31.85 26.57
CA LEU A 395 4.77 30.97 25.53
C LEU A 395 5.80 29.94 25.07
N ARG A 396 7.08 30.33 24.94
CA ARG A 396 8.18 29.39 24.67
C ARG A 396 8.41 28.42 25.83
N ARG A 397 8.23 28.84 27.07
CA ARG A 397 8.34 27.98 28.26
C ARG A 397 7.16 27.00 28.33
N GLN A 398 5.95 27.45 28.06
CA GLN A 398 4.77 26.59 27.94
C GLN A 398 4.91 25.61 26.78
N LEU A 399 5.45 26.05 25.64
CA LEU A 399 5.76 25.18 24.50
C LEU A 399 6.81 24.13 24.86
N ARG A 400 7.84 24.50 25.64
CA ARG A 400 8.88 23.58 26.12
C ARG A 400 8.32 22.54 27.10
N VAL A 401 7.43 22.95 28.00
CA VAL A 401 6.76 22.02 28.94
C VAL A 401 5.79 21.10 28.20
N LEU A 402 5.04 21.63 27.23
CA LEU A 402 4.20 20.83 26.35
C LEU A 402 5.01 19.86 25.49
N GLN A 403 6.17 20.28 24.99
CA GLN A 403 7.13 19.39 24.32
C GLN A 403 7.66 18.32 25.27
N GLN A 404 8.00 18.64 26.52
CA GLN A 404 8.45 17.63 27.49
C GLN A 404 7.35 16.60 27.83
N LEU A 405 6.07 17.01 27.82
CA LEU A 405 4.92 16.11 27.98
C LEU A 405 4.57 15.33 26.71
N GLU A 406 4.75 15.92 25.53
CA GLU A 406 4.58 15.25 24.23
C GLU A 406 5.68 14.22 23.98
N PHE A 407 6.92 14.52 24.37
CA PHE A 407 8.09 13.68 24.08
C PHE A 407 8.47 12.74 25.22
N ASN A 408 7.80 12.82 26.39
CA ASN A 408 8.02 11.89 27.49
C ASN A 408 9.52 11.75 27.83
N ALA A 409 10.22 12.88 27.91
CA ALA A 409 11.64 12.92 28.23
C ALA A 409 11.85 12.54 29.69
N SER A 410 11.81 11.25 29.98
CA SER A 410 12.71 10.67 30.97
C SER A 410 14.11 10.99 30.47
N ASN A 411 14.79 11.89 31.19
CA ASN A 411 16.25 11.95 31.20
C ASN A 411 16.75 10.51 31.28
N ASP A 412 17.43 10.07 30.23
CA ASP A 412 18.69 9.36 30.35
C ASP A 412 19.48 9.72 29.09
N ASP A 413 20.70 10.20 29.35
CA ASP A 413 21.82 10.49 28.44
C ASP A 413 21.72 11.84 27.69
N GLU A 414 22.10 12.96 28.33
CA GLU A 414 23.48 13.51 28.43
C GLU A 414 24.04 13.97 27.07
N GLU A 415 24.09 15.29 26.85
CA GLU A 415 25.30 16.12 27.04
C GLU A 415 26.46 15.74 26.11
N GLU A 416 26.67 16.53 25.04
CA GLU A 416 27.87 17.36 24.87
C GLU A 416 27.90 17.99 23.47
N GLY A 417 28.26 19.28 23.45
CA GLY A 417 28.41 20.08 22.23
C GLY A 417 28.25 21.57 22.51
N ALA A 418 28.97 22.04 23.51
CA ALA A 418 29.08 23.45 23.85
C ALA A 418 29.86 24.20 22.76
N GLU A 419 29.24 25.24 22.21
CA GLU A 419 29.94 26.48 21.89
C GLU A 419 29.14 27.63 22.54
N ALA A 420 29.70 28.17 23.62
CA ALA A 420 29.49 29.54 24.06
C ALA A 420 30.01 30.46 22.93
N GLU A 421 29.55 31.68 22.68
CA GLU A 421 29.26 32.78 23.59
C GLU A 421 28.76 33.93 22.70
N GLU A 422 27.66 34.61 23.05
CA GLU A 422 27.57 36.06 22.84
C GLU A 422 26.42 36.62 23.69
N ALA A 423 26.82 37.27 24.77
CA ALA A 423 25.97 38.02 25.68
C ALA A 423 26.37 39.50 25.61
N MET A 424 25.45 40.39 25.22
CA MET A 424 25.34 41.82 25.61
C MET A 424 24.26 42.47 24.70
N ILE A 425 23.28 43.28 25.10
CA ILE A 425 23.10 44.37 26.08
C ILE A 425 21.57 44.43 26.38
N GLY A 426 21.08 44.53 27.63
CA GLY A 426 20.71 45.79 28.34
C GLY A 426 19.41 46.40 27.78
N GLU A 427 18.39 46.90 28.50
CA GLU A 427 18.11 47.27 29.89
C GLU A 427 16.56 47.45 30.03
N ASP A 428 16.08 47.37 31.27
CA ASP A 428 14.88 47.98 31.89
C ASP A 428 13.40 47.59 31.59
N GLU A 429 12.76 47.15 32.69
CA GLU A 429 11.33 47.05 33.11
C GLU A 429 10.50 48.36 32.96
N PRO A 430 9.18 48.52 33.32
CA PRO A 430 8.21 47.61 34.00
C PRO A 430 6.71 47.63 33.51
N HIS A 431 5.96 46.63 34.02
CA HIS A 431 4.54 46.59 34.46
C HIS A 431 3.35 46.33 33.51
N GLY A 432 2.57 45.28 33.83
CA GLY A 432 1.10 45.36 33.71
C GLY A 432 0.22 44.11 33.54
N ALA A 433 0.53 42.91 34.05
CA ALA A 433 -0.50 41.86 34.21
C ALA A 433 -0.13 40.83 35.30
N ASP A 434 -1.06 40.59 36.22
CA ASP A 434 -0.84 39.81 37.44
C ASP A 434 -0.46 38.33 37.16
N PRO A 435 0.68 37.85 37.69
CA PRO A 435 1.24 36.53 37.35
C PRO A 435 0.49 35.33 37.96
N GLU A 436 -0.37 35.53 38.96
CA GLU A 436 -1.07 34.42 39.63
C GLU A 436 -2.19 33.82 38.79
N HIS A 437 -2.93 34.63 38.02
CA HIS A 437 -4.09 34.16 37.28
C HIS A 437 -3.70 33.35 36.02
N THR A 438 -2.57 33.72 35.40
CA THR A 438 -1.97 33.02 34.26
C THR A 438 -1.32 31.70 34.69
N ALA A 439 -0.76 31.65 35.91
CA ALA A 439 -0.20 30.43 36.50
C ALA A 439 -1.28 29.40 36.83
N ILE A 440 -2.41 29.83 37.42
CA ILE A 440 -3.51 28.92 37.80
C ILE A 440 -4.20 28.33 36.55
N GLN A 441 -4.32 29.10 35.46
CA GLN A 441 -4.83 28.56 34.19
C GLN A 441 -3.85 27.57 33.54
N ALA A 442 -2.53 27.79 33.66
CA ALA A 442 -1.52 26.84 33.23
C ALA A 442 -1.55 25.54 34.06
N GLU A 443 -1.77 25.62 35.37
CA GLU A 443 -1.92 24.45 36.24
C GLU A 443 -3.20 23.66 35.94
N ARG A 444 -4.32 24.33 35.68
CA ARG A 444 -5.60 23.66 35.38
C ARG A 444 -5.57 22.95 34.02
N THR A 445 -4.91 23.56 33.02
CA THR A 445 -4.73 22.94 31.70
C THR A 445 -3.76 21.76 31.78
N MET A 446 -2.69 21.87 32.56
CA MET A 446 -1.78 20.77 32.90
C MET A 446 -2.52 19.60 33.57
N GLU A 447 -3.36 19.89 34.55
CA GLU A 447 -4.12 18.86 35.29
C GLU A 447 -5.14 18.14 34.39
N GLN A 448 -5.77 18.86 33.45
CA GLN A 448 -6.67 18.26 32.46
C GLN A 448 -5.92 17.34 31.47
N VAL A 449 -4.71 17.72 31.05
CA VAL A 449 -3.87 16.90 30.16
C VAL A 449 -3.38 15.63 30.88
N ILE A 450 -2.93 15.75 32.13
CA ILE A 450 -2.53 14.60 32.95
C ILE A 450 -3.70 13.65 33.18
N ARG A 451 -4.88 14.16 33.59
CA ARG A 451 -6.07 13.32 33.77
C ARG A 451 -6.52 12.66 32.46
N GLY A 452 -6.39 13.35 31.33
CA GLY A 452 -6.64 12.79 30.01
C GLY A 452 -5.69 11.64 29.68
N ARG A 453 -4.40 11.77 29.99
CA ARG A 453 -3.40 10.72 29.77
C ARG A 453 -3.56 9.53 30.70
N VAL A 454 -3.89 9.76 31.97
CA VAL A 454 -4.22 8.68 32.93
C VAL A 454 -5.41 7.88 32.43
N ARG A 455 -6.50 8.53 31.99
CA ARG A 455 -7.66 7.82 31.43
C ARG A 455 -7.35 7.04 30.16
N ARG A 456 -6.48 7.56 29.28
CA ARG A 456 -6.04 6.83 28.08
C ARG A 456 -5.19 5.63 28.44
N LEU A 457 -4.22 5.79 29.33
CA LEU A 457 -3.39 4.68 29.81
C LEU A 457 -4.22 3.60 30.52
N GLU A 458 -5.26 3.99 31.27
CA GLU A 458 -6.21 3.05 31.85
C GLU A 458 -7.04 2.31 30.77
N ALA A 459 -7.47 3.02 29.71
CA ALA A 459 -8.16 2.41 28.56
C ALA A 459 -7.24 1.47 27.74
N ASP A 460 -5.97 1.83 27.57
CA ASP A 460 -4.97 1.02 26.87
C ASP A 460 -4.56 -0.20 27.70
N LEU A 461 -4.45 -0.06 29.01
CA LEU A 461 -4.18 -1.16 29.94
C LEU A 461 -5.37 -2.14 29.95
N THR A 462 -6.60 -1.63 30.01
CA THR A 462 -7.81 -2.47 30.01
C THR A 462 -8.03 -3.16 28.67
N SER A 463 -7.79 -2.47 27.54
CA SER A 463 -7.87 -3.08 26.21
C SER A 463 -6.77 -4.12 25.98
N SER A 464 -5.54 -3.87 26.44
CA SER A 464 -4.44 -4.83 26.39
C SER A 464 -4.70 -6.05 27.26
N ARG A 465 -5.28 -5.87 28.46
CA ARG A 465 -5.72 -6.98 29.32
C ARG A 465 -6.82 -7.82 28.66
N ARG A 466 -7.83 -7.19 28.07
CA ARG A 466 -8.88 -7.91 27.32
C ARG A 466 -8.32 -8.71 26.16
N LEU A 467 -7.41 -8.12 25.38
CA LEU A 467 -6.74 -8.82 24.29
C LEU A 467 -5.89 -9.99 24.80
N ALA A 468 -5.21 -9.84 25.94
CA ALA A 468 -4.46 -10.92 26.57
C ALA A 468 -5.39 -12.05 27.05
N GLU A 469 -6.55 -11.72 27.63
CA GLU A 469 -7.58 -12.70 28.03
C GLU A 469 -8.18 -13.43 26.83
N GLU A 470 -8.48 -12.73 25.74
CA GLU A 470 -8.97 -13.32 24.49
C GLU A 470 -7.95 -14.26 23.87
N ARG A 471 -6.68 -13.84 23.77
CA ARG A 471 -5.59 -14.70 23.30
C ARG A 471 -5.36 -15.89 24.21
N GLY A 472 -5.52 -15.72 25.53
CA GLY A 472 -5.47 -16.81 26.50
C GLY A 472 -6.62 -17.80 26.35
N ALA A 473 -7.84 -17.32 26.09
CA ALA A 473 -9.01 -18.15 25.82
C ALA A 473 -8.86 -18.93 24.51
N ASP A 474 -8.34 -18.29 23.46
CA ASP A 474 -8.04 -18.94 22.18
C ASP A 474 -6.95 -19.99 22.31
N ALA A 475 -5.87 -19.68 23.04
CA ALA A 475 -4.82 -20.67 23.34
C ALA A 475 -5.37 -21.87 24.11
N ALA A 476 -6.24 -21.64 25.12
CA ALA A 476 -6.89 -22.72 25.85
C ALA A 476 -7.85 -23.55 24.99
N ARG A 477 -8.57 -22.91 24.04
CA ARG A 477 -9.43 -23.62 23.07
C ARG A 477 -8.61 -24.49 22.13
N LEU A 478 -7.52 -23.94 21.58
CA LEU A 478 -6.61 -24.67 20.69
C LEU A 478 -5.94 -25.83 21.43
N GLN A 479 -5.54 -25.64 22.70
CA GLN A 479 -4.98 -26.71 23.52
C GLN A 479 -6.00 -27.83 23.74
N ARG A 480 -7.26 -27.50 24.10
CA ARG A 480 -8.31 -28.53 24.25
C ARG A 480 -8.61 -29.27 22.94
N ALA A 481 -8.55 -28.59 21.79
CA ALA A 481 -8.73 -29.21 20.49
C ALA A 481 -7.55 -30.12 20.13
N LEU A 482 -6.32 -29.75 20.51
CA LEU A 482 -5.14 -30.60 20.37
C LEU A 482 -5.22 -31.82 21.28
N ASP A 483 -5.63 -31.64 22.54
CA ASP A 483 -5.79 -32.72 23.51
C ASP A 483 -6.89 -33.70 23.07
N SER A 484 -8.00 -33.21 22.50
CA SER A 484 -9.05 -34.09 21.96
C SER A 484 -8.63 -34.81 20.68
N ALA A 485 -7.90 -34.13 19.78
CA ALA A 485 -7.35 -34.75 18.57
C ALA A 485 -6.29 -35.82 18.90
N THR A 486 -5.45 -35.58 19.91
CA THR A 486 -4.46 -36.55 20.38
C THR A 486 -5.11 -37.73 21.09
N ALA A 487 -6.15 -37.50 21.90
CA ALA A 487 -6.94 -38.57 22.51
C ALA A 487 -7.65 -39.45 21.46
N LEU A 488 -8.25 -38.84 20.42
CA LEU A 488 -8.83 -39.58 19.31
C LEU A 488 -7.75 -40.34 18.53
N ALA A 489 -6.57 -39.76 18.32
CA ALA A 489 -5.47 -40.46 17.66
C ALA A 489 -4.97 -41.66 18.48
N SER A 490 -4.85 -41.54 19.81
CA SER A 490 -4.51 -42.67 20.67
C SER A 490 -5.59 -43.74 20.68
N GLU A 491 -6.88 -43.36 20.71
CA GLU A 491 -7.98 -44.30 20.61
C GLU A 491 -7.94 -45.05 19.27
N ARG A 492 -7.68 -44.35 18.16
CA ARG A 492 -7.51 -44.98 16.84
C ARG A 492 -6.33 -45.96 16.83
N LEU A 493 -5.19 -45.59 17.40
CA LEU A 493 -4.03 -46.48 17.51
C LEU A 493 -4.33 -47.70 18.39
N GLU A 494 -5.03 -47.53 19.51
CA GLU A 494 -5.46 -48.66 20.34
C GLU A 494 -6.46 -49.56 19.59
N THR A 495 -7.40 -49.01 18.83
CA THR A 495 -8.30 -49.83 18.02
C THR A 495 -7.55 -50.57 16.92
N ILE A 496 -6.54 -49.95 16.30
CA ILE A 496 -5.70 -50.60 15.31
C ILE A 496 -4.91 -51.74 15.97
N ASN A 497 -4.26 -51.49 17.12
CA ASN A 497 -3.54 -52.53 17.84
C ASN A 497 -4.45 -53.68 18.27
N ARG A 498 -5.67 -53.40 18.76
CA ARG A 498 -6.66 -54.45 19.08
C ARG A 498 -7.07 -55.23 17.84
N LEU A 499 -7.29 -54.56 16.71
CA LEU A 499 -7.59 -55.24 15.43
C LEU A 499 -6.40 -56.05 14.92
N GLU A 500 -5.17 -55.58 15.11
CA GLU A 500 -3.96 -56.31 14.79
C GLU A 500 -3.77 -57.52 15.70
N ASP A 501 -4.05 -57.41 17.00
CA ASP A 501 -4.04 -58.52 17.96
C ASP A 501 -5.17 -59.52 17.69
N ASP A 502 -6.37 -59.05 17.33
CA ASP A 502 -7.51 -59.87 16.93
C ASP A 502 -7.25 -60.59 15.60
N LEU A 503 -6.57 -59.93 14.65
CA LEU A 503 -6.10 -60.56 13.41
C LEU A 503 -4.96 -61.53 13.67
N ALA A 504 -4.05 -61.23 14.61
CA ALA A 504 -2.96 -62.12 15.00
C ALA A 504 -3.48 -63.35 15.76
N THR A 505 -4.53 -63.21 16.57
CA THR A 505 -5.20 -64.33 17.24
C THR A 505 -6.13 -65.10 16.30
N ALA A 506 -6.79 -64.45 15.33
CA ALA A 506 -7.53 -65.13 14.26
C ALA A 506 -6.59 -65.87 13.29
N ALA A 507 -5.44 -65.29 12.96
CA ALA A 507 -4.40 -65.92 12.15
C ALA A 507 -3.63 -67.00 12.93
N GLY A 508 -3.45 -66.82 14.24
CA GLY A 508 -2.85 -67.80 15.17
C GLY A 508 -3.82 -68.90 15.63
N GLY A 509 -5.12 -68.71 15.43
CA GLY A 509 -6.21 -69.64 15.76
C GLY A 509 -6.54 -70.65 14.67
N GLY A 510 -5.70 -70.78 13.65
CA GLY A 510 -5.77 -71.82 12.62
C GLY A 510 -5.31 -73.18 13.13
N GLY A 511 -5.95 -73.72 14.17
CA GLY A 511 -5.65 -75.07 14.66
C GLY A 511 -6.20 -75.39 16.04
N GLY A 512 -7.47 -75.77 16.12
CA GLY A 512 -7.99 -76.42 17.33
C GLY A 512 -9.48 -76.22 17.54
N ALA A 513 -10.25 -77.30 17.41
CA ALA A 513 -11.66 -77.36 17.73
C ALA A 513 -11.94 -76.95 19.20
N GLY A 514 -12.94 -76.09 19.41
CA GLY A 514 -13.49 -75.81 20.75
C GLY A 514 -14.37 -74.57 20.81
N THR A 515 -15.69 -74.77 20.89
CA THR A 515 -16.69 -73.77 21.30
C THR A 515 -16.33 -73.17 22.67
N PRO A 516 -16.47 -71.86 22.92
CA PRO A 516 -17.55 -71.43 23.83
C PRO A 516 -18.15 -70.02 23.63
N ARG A 517 -19.45 -69.95 23.99
CA ARG A 517 -20.20 -68.91 24.76
C ARG A 517 -19.99 -67.43 24.44
N GLY A 518 -21.02 -66.84 23.83
CA GLY A 518 -21.26 -65.39 23.84
C GLY A 518 -21.95 -64.88 25.10
N GLY A 519 -21.80 -63.58 25.33
CA GLY A 519 -22.52 -62.81 26.33
C GLY A 519 -21.62 -61.81 27.05
N GLU A 520 -21.23 -60.71 26.38
CA GLU A 520 -20.59 -59.54 27.02
C GLU A 520 -20.55 -58.30 26.09
N GLY A 521 -20.62 -58.49 24.77
CA GLY A 521 -20.57 -57.38 23.80
C GLY A 521 -21.85 -56.52 23.65
N THR A 522 -22.96 -56.88 24.30
CA THR A 522 -24.25 -56.17 24.13
C THR A 522 -24.48 -55.07 25.17
N ASP A 523 -23.78 -55.08 26.30
CA ASP A 523 -23.94 -54.06 27.35
C ASP A 523 -23.09 -52.81 27.10
N ALA A 524 -21.89 -52.96 26.54
CA ALA A 524 -21.03 -51.82 26.17
C ALA A 524 -21.64 -50.94 25.05
N LEU A 525 -22.45 -51.53 24.15
CA LEU A 525 -23.17 -50.81 23.10
C LEU A 525 -24.38 -50.03 23.64
N ARG A 526 -24.93 -50.43 24.79
CA ARG A 526 -26.09 -49.77 25.41
C ARG A 526 -25.70 -48.49 26.17
N GLU A 527 -24.51 -48.49 26.76
CA GLU A 527 -23.94 -47.35 27.51
C GLU A 527 -23.41 -46.25 26.57
N LEU A 528 -22.83 -46.64 25.42
CA LEU A 528 -22.33 -45.70 24.40
C LEU A 528 -23.44 -44.93 23.65
N LEU A 529 -24.70 -45.41 23.72
CA LEU A 529 -25.85 -44.85 22.97
C LEU A 529 -26.74 -43.90 23.78
N GLY A 530 -26.43 -43.60 25.05
CA GLY A 530 -27.02 -42.47 25.78
C GLY A 530 -28.56 -42.44 25.79
N VAL A 531 -29.23 -43.58 26.03
CA VAL A 531 -30.68 -43.61 26.23
C VAL A 531 -30.98 -43.18 27.66
N GLY A 532 -31.10 -41.87 27.87
CA GLY A 532 -31.61 -41.29 29.10
C GLY A 532 -33.09 -41.63 29.31
N GLU A 533 -33.43 -41.92 30.55
CA GLU A 533 -34.80 -42.10 31.04
C GLU A 533 -35.70 -40.94 30.59
N ALA A 534 -36.83 -41.29 29.98
CA ALA A 534 -37.96 -40.39 29.82
C ALA A 534 -39.21 -41.08 30.37
N GLU A 535 -39.57 -40.75 31.61
CA GLU A 535 -40.90 -40.99 32.14
C GLU A 535 -41.93 -40.08 31.44
N GLY A 536 -43.09 -40.65 31.10
CA GLY A 536 -44.27 -39.91 30.66
C GLY A 536 -45.26 -40.77 29.85
N GLY A 537 -46.22 -41.40 30.52
CA GLY A 537 -47.38 -42.07 29.88
C GLY A 537 -48.35 -41.08 29.19
N PRO A 538 -49.47 -41.52 28.54
CA PRO A 538 -50.39 -42.56 29.05
C PRO A 538 -50.99 -43.56 28.01
N ALA A 539 -51.48 -44.68 28.55
CA ALA A 539 -52.65 -45.50 28.19
C ALA A 539 -53.08 -45.73 26.72
N GLY A 540 -53.21 -47.02 26.35
CA GLY A 540 -54.35 -47.52 25.57
C GLY A 540 -54.04 -48.55 24.49
N GLY A 541 -54.60 -49.77 24.62
CA GLY A 541 -54.91 -50.62 23.45
C GLY A 541 -54.34 -52.04 23.45
N ASP A 542 -55.21 -52.96 23.86
CA ASP A 542 -55.32 -54.40 23.63
C ASP A 542 -54.67 -55.02 22.36
N GLY A 543 -54.34 -56.33 22.45
CA GLY A 543 -54.21 -57.22 21.29
C GLY A 543 -52.88 -57.97 21.18
N GLY A 544 -52.89 -59.26 21.50
CA GLY A 544 -51.72 -60.15 21.38
C GLY A 544 -51.35 -60.57 19.96
N VAL A 545 -50.30 -61.40 19.95
CA VAL A 545 -49.76 -62.26 18.86
C VAL A 545 -48.50 -61.74 18.17
N GLY A 546 -47.43 -62.55 18.27
CA GLY A 546 -46.43 -62.72 17.20
C GLY A 546 -45.17 -61.88 17.35
N GLY A 547 -44.06 -62.52 17.73
CA GLY A 547 -42.76 -61.89 17.83
C GLY A 547 -42.22 -61.42 16.48
N GLU A 548 -42.02 -60.11 16.34
CA GLU A 548 -41.12 -59.48 15.36
C GLU A 548 -40.79 -58.01 15.73
N ALA A 549 -40.83 -57.67 17.03
CA ALA A 549 -40.71 -56.28 17.50
C ALA A 549 -39.26 -55.80 17.80
N GLY A 550 -38.29 -56.72 17.89
CA GLY A 550 -36.92 -56.38 18.29
C GLY A 550 -36.08 -55.72 17.19
N THR A 551 -36.36 -56.00 15.91
CA THR A 551 -35.58 -55.49 14.77
C THR A 551 -36.15 -54.19 14.21
N HIS A 552 -37.48 -54.01 14.21
CA HIS A 552 -38.14 -52.80 13.69
C HIS A 552 -37.99 -51.58 14.63
N GLY A 553 -37.91 -51.80 15.95
CA GLY A 553 -37.64 -50.73 16.93
C GLY A 553 -36.21 -50.18 16.82
N VAL A 554 -35.23 -51.07 16.67
CA VAL A 554 -33.82 -50.68 16.47
C VAL A 554 -33.63 -49.97 15.12
N LEU A 555 -34.25 -50.48 14.05
CA LEU A 555 -34.21 -49.81 12.74
C LEU A 555 -34.87 -48.43 12.78
N GLY A 556 -36.00 -48.28 13.50
CA GLY A 556 -36.69 -47.00 13.67
C GLY A 556 -35.88 -45.98 14.47
N ILE A 557 -35.17 -46.42 15.52
CA ILE A 557 -34.26 -45.58 16.30
C ILE A 557 -33.05 -45.15 15.45
N VAL A 558 -32.45 -46.07 14.70
CA VAL A 558 -31.32 -45.77 13.80
C VAL A 558 -31.74 -44.84 12.66
N GLN A 559 -32.95 -45.00 12.11
CA GLN A 559 -33.52 -44.08 11.12
C GLN A 559 -33.74 -42.69 11.72
N ALA A 560 -34.30 -42.60 12.94
CA ALA A 560 -34.49 -41.33 13.62
C ALA A 560 -33.16 -40.64 13.99
N GLN A 561 -32.13 -41.41 14.37
CA GLN A 561 -30.78 -40.91 14.61
C GLN A 561 -30.14 -40.39 13.33
N ARG A 562 -30.18 -41.19 12.25
CA ARG A 562 -29.70 -40.78 10.93
C ARG A 562 -30.39 -39.50 10.45
N ASP A 563 -31.69 -39.38 10.66
CA ASP A 563 -32.45 -38.22 10.22
C ASP A 563 -32.15 -36.97 11.08
N ARG A 564 -31.84 -37.13 12.37
CA ARG A 564 -31.29 -36.04 13.21
C ARG A 564 -29.89 -35.63 12.78
N PHE A 565 -29.00 -36.58 12.50
CA PHE A 565 -27.65 -36.26 11.99
C PHE A 565 -27.70 -35.58 10.63
N ARG A 566 -28.55 -36.04 9.71
CA ARG A 566 -28.78 -35.37 8.42
C ARG A 566 -29.32 -33.96 8.59
N ARG A 567 -30.23 -33.74 9.55
CA ARG A 567 -30.74 -32.40 9.84
C ARG A 567 -29.63 -31.51 10.40
N ARG A 568 -28.84 -32.00 11.35
CA ARG A 568 -27.72 -31.24 11.93
C ARG A 568 -26.61 -30.95 10.91
N ILE A 569 -26.31 -31.90 10.02
CA ILE A 569 -25.36 -31.69 8.93
C ILE A 569 -25.87 -30.59 7.99
N LYS A 570 -27.15 -30.64 7.59
CA LYS A 570 -27.74 -29.57 6.75
C LYS A 570 -27.75 -28.20 7.44
N GLU A 571 -28.03 -28.15 8.74
CA GLU A 571 -27.96 -26.91 9.52
C GLU A 571 -26.52 -26.36 9.58
N LEU A 572 -25.53 -27.22 9.85
CA LEU A 572 -24.12 -26.82 9.87
C LEU A 572 -23.60 -26.42 8.48
N GLU A 573 -24.07 -27.08 7.42
CA GLU A 573 -23.78 -26.68 6.03
C GLU A 573 -24.37 -25.30 5.72
N ALA A 574 -25.60 -25.03 6.16
CA ALA A 574 -26.24 -23.73 6.00
C ALA A 574 -25.52 -22.62 6.81
N GLU A 575 -25.19 -22.87 8.08
CA GLU A 575 -24.40 -21.96 8.92
C GLU A 575 -23.03 -21.67 8.27
N ARG A 576 -22.35 -22.70 7.76
CA ARG A 576 -21.06 -22.54 7.07
C ARG A 576 -21.19 -21.74 5.77
N GLU A 577 -22.27 -21.93 5.01
CA GLU A 577 -22.54 -21.12 3.82
C GLU A 577 -22.83 -19.66 4.19
N ASP A 578 -23.56 -19.40 5.27
CA ASP A 578 -23.87 -18.05 5.73
C ASP A 578 -22.63 -17.33 6.26
N GLU A 579 -21.80 -17.99 7.07
CA GLU A 579 -20.49 -17.48 7.50
C GLU A 579 -19.59 -17.20 6.29
N GLN A 580 -19.62 -18.06 5.27
CA GLN A 580 -18.85 -17.85 4.05
C GLN A 580 -19.39 -16.68 3.21
N ARG A 581 -20.71 -16.45 3.18
CA ARG A 581 -21.32 -15.27 2.55
C ARG A 581 -20.94 -14.00 3.29
N GLU A 582 -20.98 -14.00 4.63
CA GLU A 582 -20.60 -12.86 5.45
C GLU A 582 -19.11 -12.54 5.31
N ALA A 583 -18.24 -13.55 5.29
CA ALA A 583 -16.81 -13.37 5.04
C ALA A 583 -16.55 -12.74 3.66
N ARG A 584 -17.26 -13.18 2.62
CA ARG A 584 -17.16 -12.58 1.27
C ARG A 584 -17.69 -11.15 1.23
N ALA A 585 -18.78 -10.86 1.93
CA ALA A 585 -19.32 -9.51 2.04
C ALA A 585 -18.34 -8.58 2.78
N ALA A 586 -17.76 -9.03 3.90
CA ALA A 586 -16.75 -8.30 4.65
C ALA A 586 -15.48 -8.06 3.83
N GLN A 587 -15.04 -9.05 3.04
CA GLN A 587 -13.94 -8.90 2.08
C GLN A 587 -14.26 -7.82 1.02
N GLY A 588 -15.45 -7.84 0.43
CA GLY A 588 -15.86 -6.81 -0.53
C GLY A 588 -15.91 -5.41 0.08
N VAL A 589 -16.38 -5.26 1.33
CA VAL A 589 -16.35 -3.98 2.05
C VAL A 589 -14.91 -3.54 2.33
N MET A 590 -14.03 -4.45 2.73
CA MET A 590 -12.60 -4.14 2.91
C MET A 590 -11.93 -3.68 1.61
N GLU A 591 -12.19 -4.34 0.49
CA GLU A 591 -11.65 -3.95 -0.82
C GLU A 591 -12.18 -2.58 -1.27
N ASN A 592 -13.46 -2.32 -1.05
CA ASN A 592 -14.06 -1.01 -1.33
C ASN A 592 -13.43 0.09 -0.47
N LEU A 593 -13.31 -0.13 0.84
CA LEU A 593 -12.64 0.82 1.73
C LEU A 593 -11.17 1.02 1.38
N GLN A 594 -10.46 -0.04 0.95
CA GLN A 594 -9.08 0.09 0.48
C GLN A 594 -8.98 0.95 -0.78
N ARG A 595 -9.90 0.77 -1.74
CA ARG A 595 -9.96 1.59 -2.96
C ARG A 595 -10.28 3.04 -2.66
N ASP A 596 -11.26 3.29 -1.79
CA ASP A 596 -11.67 4.64 -1.38
C ASP A 596 -10.55 5.33 -0.59
N ASN A 597 -9.87 4.60 0.30
CA ASN A 597 -8.70 5.12 1.03
C ASN A 597 -7.54 5.47 0.07
N LEU A 598 -7.32 4.68 -0.98
CA LEU A 598 -6.32 4.99 -2.01
C LEU A 598 -6.70 6.23 -2.82
N GLN A 599 -7.97 6.39 -3.21
CA GLN A 599 -8.46 7.60 -3.90
C GLN A 599 -8.37 8.85 -3.01
N LEU A 600 -8.66 8.71 -1.71
CA LEU A 600 -8.47 9.79 -0.74
C LEU A 600 -6.99 10.17 -0.63
N TYR A 601 -6.10 9.18 -0.57
CA TYR A 601 -4.66 9.41 -0.55
C TYR A 601 -4.17 10.10 -1.83
N GLU A 602 -4.63 9.66 -3.00
CA GLU A 602 -4.41 10.28 -4.31
C GLU A 602 -4.84 11.76 -4.31
N LYS A 603 -6.05 12.05 -3.82
CA LYS A 603 -6.59 13.40 -3.74
C LYS A 603 -5.84 14.29 -2.75
N VAL A 604 -5.44 13.74 -1.60
CA VAL A 604 -4.61 14.45 -0.61
C VAL A 604 -3.24 14.75 -1.20
N ARG A 605 -2.59 13.82 -1.91
CA ARG A 605 -1.31 14.06 -2.58
C ARG A 605 -1.43 15.07 -3.71
N PHE A 606 -2.51 15.00 -4.50
CA PHE A 606 -2.78 16.00 -5.54
C PHE A 606 -2.96 17.39 -4.95
N LEU A 607 -3.78 17.54 -3.90
CA LEU A 607 -3.97 18.81 -3.20
C LEU A 607 -2.68 19.31 -2.53
N GLN A 608 -1.88 18.42 -1.94
CA GLN A 608 -0.59 18.76 -1.34
C GLN A 608 0.42 19.21 -2.40
N SER A 609 0.40 18.60 -3.59
CA SER A 609 1.23 19.02 -4.74
C SER A 609 0.79 20.37 -5.31
N TYR A 610 -0.52 20.62 -5.37
CA TYR A 610 -1.10 21.88 -5.81
C TYR A 610 -0.82 23.01 -4.79
N GLN A 611 -0.92 22.72 -3.49
CA GLN A 611 -0.64 23.67 -2.42
C GLN A 611 0.85 23.98 -2.31
N ARG A 612 1.73 22.98 -2.55
CA ARG A 612 3.18 23.16 -2.67
C ARG A 612 3.59 23.95 -3.92
N GLY A 613 2.77 23.93 -4.98
CA GLY A 613 2.93 24.81 -6.14
C GLY A 613 2.43 26.25 -5.91
N ALA A 614 1.52 26.46 -4.96
CA ALA A 614 0.97 27.78 -4.61
C ALA A 614 1.83 28.55 -3.57
N THR A 615 2.69 27.86 -2.81
CA THR A 615 3.59 28.47 -1.82
C THR A 615 5.06 28.12 -2.13
N GLY A 616 5.79 29.04 -2.73
CA GLY A 616 7.26 28.97 -2.81
C GLY A 616 7.83 28.60 -4.17
N ALA A 617 8.01 29.63 -5.00
CA ALA A 617 9.01 29.64 -6.05
C ALA A 617 10.41 29.70 -5.43
N ASP A 618 10.97 28.57 -5.01
CA ASP A 618 12.40 28.43 -4.75
C ASP A 618 13.06 27.60 -5.86
N LYS A 619 13.67 28.33 -6.78
CA LYS A 619 14.54 27.83 -7.84
C LYS A 619 15.88 27.44 -7.22
N ASN A 620 16.03 26.19 -6.79
CA ASN A 620 17.33 25.50 -6.73
C ASN A 620 17.16 24.08 -6.15
N ASN A 621 16.68 23.12 -6.95
CA ASN A 621 17.20 21.75 -6.93
C ASN A 621 16.66 20.94 -8.14
N VAL A 622 17.24 21.16 -9.32
CA VAL A 622 17.01 20.32 -10.51
C VAL A 622 18.36 19.86 -11.02
N LEU A 623 19.03 18.96 -10.29
CA LEU A 623 20.16 18.20 -10.81
C LEU A 623 20.44 16.91 -10.01
N ALA A 624 19.47 16.00 -9.96
CA ALA A 624 19.71 14.64 -9.46
C ALA A 624 18.71 13.65 -10.06
N ALA A 625 18.64 13.57 -11.39
CA ALA A 625 17.89 12.52 -12.09
C ALA A 625 18.49 12.25 -13.47
N ALA A 626 19.69 11.68 -13.54
CA ALA A 626 20.19 11.00 -14.74
C ALA A 626 21.41 10.11 -14.44
N GLY A 627 21.20 8.78 -14.47
CA GLY A 627 22.14 7.78 -15.00
C GLY A 627 23.38 7.35 -14.20
N GLY A 628 23.48 6.05 -13.91
CA GLY A 628 24.76 5.39 -13.59
C GLY A 628 24.64 3.99 -12.99
N MET A 629 24.67 2.95 -13.83
CA MET A 629 24.69 1.53 -13.50
C MET A 629 26.10 0.96 -13.76
N THR A 630 26.74 0.27 -12.80
CA THR A 630 27.62 -0.90 -13.06
C THR A 630 27.73 -1.82 -11.82
N PRO A 631 27.97 -3.14 -12.00
CA PRO A 631 27.85 -4.18 -10.95
C PRO A 631 29.20 -4.85 -10.57
N GLY A 632 29.31 -5.44 -9.35
CA GLY A 632 30.48 -6.25 -8.97
C GLY A 632 30.44 -6.84 -7.54
N VAL A 633 30.76 -8.12 -7.42
CA VAL A 633 30.60 -9.09 -6.31
C VAL A 633 31.73 -9.02 -5.24
N GLY A 634 31.40 -9.30 -3.96
CA GLY A 634 32.17 -10.25 -3.11
C GLY A 634 33.04 -9.76 -1.94
N ASP A 635 32.48 -9.86 -0.73
CA ASP A 635 33.06 -10.42 0.53
C ASP A 635 34.07 -9.67 1.46
N VAL A 636 33.84 -9.93 2.76
CA VAL A 636 34.70 -9.80 3.98
C VAL A 636 34.73 -8.48 4.80
N GLU A 637 33.94 -8.49 5.89
CA GLU A 637 34.32 -8.26 7.30
C GLU A 637 35.34 -7.16 7.68
N ALA A 638 34.87 -6.06 8.28
CA ALA A 638 35.44 -5.44 9.50
C ALA A 638 34.70 -4.15 9.90
N GLY A 639 34.20 -4.11 11.14
CA GLY A 639 34.32 -2.96 12.05
C GLY A 639 33.50 -1.69 11.83
N GLY A 640 32.38 -1.59 12.57
CA GLY A 640 32.12 -0.48 13.49
C GLY A 640 31.78 0.91 12.94
N GLY A 641 30.61 1.42 13.35
CA GLY A 641 30.30 2.87 13.33
C GLY A 641 28.96 3.18 12.69
N GLY A 642 27.94 3.33 13.51
CA GLY A 642 26.60 3.72 13.10
C GLY A 642 26.56 5.14 12.52
N GLY A 643 25.68 5.32 11.54
CA GLY A 643 25.51 6.60 10.85
C GLY A 643 24.49 6.52 9.72
N ARG A 644 23.29 6.00 10.02
CA ARG A 644 22.11 6.26 9.18
C ARG A 644 21.14 7.08 10.00
N GLY A 645 21.12 8.38 9.75
CA GLY A 645 20.02 9.24 10.14
C GLY A 645 18.73 8.74 9.47
N ALA A 646 17.75 8.43 10.31
CA ALA A 646 16.31 8.49 10.08
C ALA A 646 15.67 8.00 11.39
N ALA A 647 15.62 8.86 12.41
CA ALA A 647 14.44 9.64 12.76
C ALA A 647 13.27 8.73 13.20
N ARG A 648 13.06 8.61 14.52
CA ARG A 648 11.87 7.98 15.10
C ARG A 648 11.04 9.04 15.81
N GLU A 649 9.99 9.45 15.10
CA GLU A 649 8.87 10.26 15.56
C GLU A 649 7.92 9.42 16.43
N GLY A 650 7.19 10.11 17.31
CA GLY A 650 6.23 9.55 18.27
C GLY A 650 5.09 8.73 17.65
N GLU A 651 4.62 7.76 18.43
CA GLU A 651 3.82 6.61 17.98
C GLU A 651 2.37 6.92 17.54
N GLU A 652 1.78 8.11 17.80
CA GLU A 652 0.49 8.50 17.17
C GLU A 652 0.67 9.09 15.76
N GLY A 653 1.77 9.82 15.53
CA GLY A 653 2.27 10.10 14.19
C GLY A 653 2.72 8.83 13.49
N GLY A 654 3.19 7.84 14.24
CA GLY A 654 3.60 6.53 13.75
C GLY A 654 2.46 5.71 13.12
N SER A 655 1.24 5.73 13.66
CA SER A 655 0.11 4.98 13.08
C SER A 655 -0.46 5.67 11.84
N ARG A 656 -0.62 7.00 11.86
CA ARG A 656 -1.02 7.77 10.66
C ARG A 656 0.06 7.78 9.59
N LYS A 657 1.34 7.93 9.95
CA LYS A 657 2.45 7.80 9.01
C LYS A 657 2.65 6.36 8.57
N ALA A 658 2.33 5.36 9.38
CA ALA A 658 2.36 3.97 8.94
C ALA A 658 1.19 3.66 8.00
N THR A 659 -0.01 4.20 8.23
CA THR A 659 -1.13 4.05 7.29
C THR A 659 -0.90 4.87 6.03
N GLU A 660 -0.44 6.11 6.12
CA GLU A 660 -0.03 6.92 4.96
C GLU A 660 1.18 6.34 4.23
N ALA A 661 2.14 5.71 4.92
CA ALA A 661 3.25 5.00 4.28
C ALA A 661 2.78 3.68 3.66
N ARG A 662 1.82 2.98 4.27
CA ARG A 662 1.26 1.73 3.72
C ARG A 662 0.44 2.03 2.46
N TYR A 663 -0.46 3.02 2.52
CA TYR A 663 -1.23 3.45 1.36
C TYR A 663 -0.35 4.22 0.35
N GLY A 664 0.68 4.92 0.81
CA GLY A 664 1.70 5.55 -0.03
C GLY A 664 2.55 4.54 -0.79
N GLN A 665 2.98 3.45 -0.15
CA GLN A 665 3.66 2.33 -0.82
C GLN A 665 2.73 1.60 -1.80
N LEU A 666 1.47 1.38 -1.43
CA LEU A 666 0.46 0.80 -2.34
C LEU A 666 0.21 1.71 -3.55
N TYR A 667 0.17 3.02 -3.34
CA TYR A 667 0.03 4.03 -4.38
C TYR A 667 1.27 4.11 -5.28
N GLU A 668 2.48 4.20 -4.72
CA GLU A 668 3.73 4.20 -5.48
C GLU A 668 3.96 2.90 -6.24
N ALA A 669 3.58 1.74 -5.67
CA ALA A 669 3.64 0.46 -6.37
C ALA A 669 2.66 0.39 -7.55
N ARG A 670 1.51 1.10 -7.46
CA ARG A 670 0.52 1.20 -8.53
C ARG A 670 0.93 2.21 -9.60
N ILE A 671 1.54 3.33 -9.22
CA ILE A 671 1.95 4.40 -10.14
C ILE A 671 3.30 4.12 -10.81
N ASN A 672 4.24 3.43 -10.16
CA ASN A 672 5.57 3.24 -10.71
C ASN A 672 5.55 2.15 -11.82
N PRO A 673 5.75 2.51 -13.10
CA PRO A 673 5.73 1.55 -14.20
C PRO A 673 6.87 0.52 -14.09
N PHE A 674 7.97 0.87 -13.42
CA PHE A 674 9.12 -0.02 -13.24
C PHE A 674 8.91 -1.07 -12.14
N THR A 675 8.10 -0.81 -11.11
CA THR A 675 7.77 -1.84 -10.11
C THR A 675 6.85 -2.89 -10.71
N GLN A 676 5.84 -2.44 -11.48
CA GLN A 676 4.98 -3.35 -12.25
C GLN A 676 5.78 -4.12 -13.31
N PHE A 677 6.68 -3.45 -14.03
CA PHE A 677 7.56 -4.10 -15.00
C PHE A 677 8.50 -5.10 -14.33
N SER A 678 9.16 -4.77 -13.21
CA SER A 678 10.06 -5.70 -12.53
C SER A 678 9.32 -6.89 -11.89
N GLN A 679 8.08 -6.70 -11.45
CA GLN A 679 7.22 -7.79 -10.99
C GLN A 679 6.82 -8.70 -12.15
N ARG A 680 6.36 -8.14 -13.28
CA ARG A 680 6.07 -8.88 -14.51
C ARG A 680 7.30 -9.60 -15.05
N GLU A 681 8.47 -8.97 -15.01
CA GLU A 681 9.74 -9.56 -15.45
C GLU A 681 10.20 -10.68 -14.50
N ARG A 682 10.07 -10.51 -13.18
CA ARG A 682 10.32 -11.59 -12.21
C ARG A 682 9.37 -12.75 -12.39
N GLN A 683 8.11 -12.48 -12.70
CA GLN A 683 7.09 -13.51 -12.91
C GLN A 683 7.30 -14.25 -14.23
N ARG A 684 7.69 -13.53 -15.29
CA ARG A 684 8.13 -14.11 -16.57
C ARG A 684 9.37 -14.97 -16.39
N LYS A 685 10.41 -14.47 -15.72
CA LYS A 685 11.61 -15.25 -15.38
C LYS A 685 11.26 -16.47 -14.53
N TYR A 686 10.32 -16.36 -13.60
CA TYR A 686 9.85 -17.50 -12.81
C TYR A 686 9.07 -18.52 -13.65
N GLN A 687 8.31 -18.09 -14.65
CA GLN A 687 7.59 -18.97 -15.57
C GLN A 687 8.55 -19.69 -16.54
N GLU A 688 9.60 -19.00 -17.01
CA GLU A 688 10.67 -19.51 -17.87
C GLU A 688 11.55 -20.56 -17.16
N LEU A 689 11.54 -20.65 -15.83
CA LEU A 689 12.29 -21.67 -15.08
C LEU A 689 11.69 -23.07 -15.27
N THR A 690 12.59 -24.05 -15.41
CA THR A 690 12.28 -25.48 -15.49
C THR A 690 11.69 -25.97 -14.16
N VAL A 691 10.86 -27.02 -14.16
CA VAL A 691 10.23 -27.55 -12.92
C VAL A 691 11.26 -27.89 -11.85
N ALA A 692 12.41 -28.45 -12.24
CA ALA A 692 13.53 -28.72 -11.33
C ALA A 692 14.10 -27.43 -10.72
N GLU A 693 14.29 -26.38 -11.51
CA GLU A 693 14.78 -25.09 -11.04
C GLU A 693 13.76 -24.38 -10.14
N LYS A 694 12.46 -24.51 -10.43
CA LYS A 694 11.36 -24.01 -9.58
C LYS A 694 11.37 -24.68 -8.21
N ILE A 695 11.52 -26.01 -8.17
CA ILE A 695 11.65 -26.76 -6.91
C ILE A 695 12.88 -26.26 -6.16
N THR A 696 14.05 -26.21 -6.82
CA THR A 696 15.30 -25.78 -6.19
C THR A 696 15.22 -24.35 -5.65
N LEU A 697 14.60 -23.43 -6.39
CA LEU A 697 14.44 -22.04 -5.99
C LEU A 697 13.45 -21.90 -4.83
N ASN A 698 12.38 -22.69 -4.81
CA ASN A 698 11.43 -22.70 -3.70
C ASN A 698 12.03 -23.33 -2.43
N THR A 699 12.79 -24.43 -2.57
CA THR A 699 13.55 -25.04 -1.49
C THR A 699 14.62 -24.08 -0.95
N THR A 700 15.36 -23.41 -1.83
CA THR A 700 16.37 -22.41 -1.45
C THR A 700 15.74 -21.22 -0.74
N ARG A 701 14.60 -20.69 -1.23
CA ARG A 701 13.86 -19.63 -0.54
C ARG A 701 13.31 -20.07 0.81
N MET A 702 12.87 -21.31 0.95
CA MET A 702 12.39 -21.84 2.22
C MET A 702 13.53 -21.90 3.26
N PHE A 703 14.73 -22.28 2.85
CA PHE A 703 15.91 -22.31 3.72
C PHE A 703 16.51 -20.91 4.00
N LEU A 704 16.48 -19.99 3.03
CA LEU A 704 17.03 -18.63 3.20
C LEU A 704 16.03 -17.63 3.79
N GLY A 705 14.73 -17.87 3.65
CA GLY A 705 13.66 -16.98 4.10
C GLY A 705 13.36 -17.10 5.60
N ASN A 706 13.67 -18.24 6.22
CA ASN A 706 13.46 -18.45 7.64
C ASN A 706 14.79 -18.39 8.41
N LYS A 707 14.86 -17.52 9.43
CA LYS A 707 16.05 -17.34 10.28
C LYS A 707 16.49 -18.65 10.95
N PHE A 708 15.53 -19.50 11.34
CA PHE A 708 15.81 -20.81 11.94
C PHE A 708 16.39 -21.81 10.93
N ALA A 709 15.86 -21.83 9.70
CA ALA A 709 16.34 -22.72 8.65
C ALA A 709 17.77 -22.34 8.20
N ARG A 710 18.07 -21.03 8.13
CA ARG A 710 19.43 -20.54 7.86
C ARG A 710 20.43 -20.96 8.92
N ASN A 711 20.06 -20.83 10.20
CA ASN A 711 20.91 -21.28 11.31
C ASN A 711 21.10 -22.80 11.28
N PHE A 712 20.05 -23.56 11.00
CA PHE A 712 20.11 -25.02 10.88
C PHE A 712 21.08 -25.47 9.79
N VAL A 713 21.00 -24.89 8.58
CA VAL A 713 21.92 -25.20 7.47
C VAL A 713 23.36 -24.83 7.83
N PHE A 714 23.57 -23.67 8.47
CA PHE A 714 24.90 -23.26 8.93
C PHE A 714 25.50 -24.29 9.91
N PHE A 715 24.76 -24.68 10.95
CA PHE A 715 25.24 -25.68 11.91
C PHE A 715 25.41 -27.06 11.28
N TYR A 716 24.55 -27.44 10.33
CA TYR A 716 24.68 -28.70 9.59
C TYR A 716 25.98 -28.74 8.76
N VAL A 717 26.31 -27.66 8.05
CA VAL A 717 27.56 -27.55 7.29
C VAL A 717 28.77 -27.58 8.23
N VAL A 718 28.72 -26.85 9.35
CA VAL A 718 29.80 -26.87 10.35
C VAL A 718 29.98 -28.27 10.94
N LEU A 719 28.90 -28.96 11.30
CA LEU A 719 28.94 -30.33 11.82
C LEU A 719 29.54 -31.29 10.79
N LEU A 720 29.14 -31.17 9.52
CA LEU A 720 29.69 -31.98 8.43
C LEU A 720 31.20 -31.74 8.27
N HIS A 721 31.65 -30.49 8.33
CA HIS A 721 33.09 -30.17 8.29
C HIS A 721 33.84 -30.74 9.50
N VAL A 722 33.25 -30.72 10.69
CA VAL A 722 33.82 -31.35 11.89
C VAL A 722 33.93 -32.87 11.70
N VAL A 723 32.91 -33.53 11.14
CA VAL A 723 32.94 -34.97 10.85
C VAL A 723 34.00 -35.32 9.80
N VAL A 724 34.10 -34.54 8.73
CA VAL A 724 35.14 -34.74 7.71
C VAL A 724 36.53 -34.52 8.31
N PHE A 725 36.70 -33.50 9.15
CA PHE A 725 37.99 -33.22 9.78
C PHE A 725 38.39 -34.28 10.82
N THR A 726 37.45 -34.82 11.60
CA THR A 726 37.72 -35.89 12.55
C THR A 726 38.04 -37.20 11.86
N THR A 727 37.33 -37.54 10.78
CA THR A 727 37.63 -38.73 9.98
C THR A 727 38.99 -38.63 9.30
N LEU A 728 39.35 -37.46 8.74
CA LEU A 728 40.68 -37.23 8.17
C LEU A 728 41.79 -37.31 9.22
N ASN A 729 41.60 -36.70 10.39
CA ASN A 729 42.57 -36.78 11.48
C ASN A 729 42.74 -38.20 12.01
N TYR A 730 41.63 -38.93 12.17
CA TYR A 730 41.66 -40.31 12.60
C TYR A 730 42.43 -41.19 11.62
N TRP A 731 42.20 -40.99 10.32
CA TRP A 731 42.89 -41.75 9.27
C TRP A 731 44.38 -41.39 9.21
N THR A 732 44.73 -40.11 9.32
CA THR A 732 46.12 -39.63 9.32
C THR A 732 46.89 -40.10 10.55
N HIS A 733 46.26 -40.06 11.74
CA HIS A 733 46.87 -40.54 12.97
C HIS A 733 47.03 -42.07 12.97
N SER A 734 46.05 -42.81 12.43
CA SER A 734 46.16 -44.27 12.28
C SER A 734 47.29 -44.64 11.33
N HIS A 735 47.44 -43.91 10.23
CA HIS A 735 48.53 -44.09 9.27
C HIS A 735 49.90 -43.75 9.87
N SER A 736 50.00 -42.68 10.66
CA SER A 736 51.22 -42.30 11.38
C SER A 736 51.64 -43.35 12.42
N GLN A 737 50.67 -43.94 13.14
CA GLN A 737 50.92 -45.03 14.10
C GLN A 737 51.43 -46.29 13.40
N LEU A 738 50.87 -46.65 12.24
CA LEU A 738 51.37 -47.77 11.43
C LEU A 738 52.82 -47.54 10.97
N MET A 739 53.15 -46.34 10.50
CA MET A 739 54.53 -45.98 10.12
C MET A 739 55.50 -46.00 11.33
N LEU A 740 55.05 -45.56 12.50
CA LEU A 740 55.85 -45.64 13.73
C LEU A 740 56.08 -47.08 14.18
N GLN A 741 55.08 -47.95 14.01
CA GLN A 741 55.20 -49.36 14.32
C GLN A 741 56.14 -50.08 13.35
N GLU A 742 56.03 -49.79 12.05
CA GLU A 742 56.91 -50.32 11.00
C GLU A 742 58.37 -49.86 11.20
N THR A 743 58.59 -48.61 11.61
CA THR A 743 59.93 -48.10 11.93
C THR A 743 60.49 -48.65 13.24
N LEU A 744 59.66 -48.90 14.26
CA LEU A 744 60.06 -49.57 15.51
C LEU A 744 60.40 -51.05 15.28
N GLU A 745 59.63 -51.76 14.46
CA GLU A 745 59.93 -53.14 14.04
C GLU A 745 61.21 -53.20 13.21
N ALA A 746 61.40 -52.26 12.27
CA ALA A 746 62.66 -52.15 11.53
C ALA A 746 63.87 -51.88 12.44
N HIS A 747 63.69 -51.13 13.54
CA HIS A 747 64.78 -50.84 14.47
C HIS A 747 65.07 -51.96 15.47
N GLN A 748 64.11 -52.86 15.74
CA GLN A 748 64.33 -54.05 16.57
C GLN A 748 65.01 -55.21 15.81
N VAL A 749 65.01 -55.19 14.48
CA VAL A 749 65.46 -56.31 13.65
C VAL A 749 66.97 -56.34 13.38
N GLU A 750 67.78 -55.31 13.67
CA GLU A 750 69.25 -55.42 13.52
C GLU A 750 70.08 -54.46 14.41
N PRO A 751 71.23 -54.88 15.01
CA PRO A 751 71.87 -56.20 15.03
C PRO A 751 72.20 -56.73 16.45
N ARG A 752 71.81 -57.98 16.74
CA ARG A 752 72.56 -58.86 17.67
C ARG A 752 73.48 -59.76 16.84
N ALA A 753 74.46 -59.14 16.19
CA ALA A 753 75.57 -59.81 15.52
C ALA A 753 76.90 -59.12 15.90
N ALA A 754 77.31 -59.32 17.15
CA ALA A 754 78.69 -59.22 17.59
C ALA A 754 78.85 -60.16 18.80
N GLY A 755 79.17 -61.43 18.53
CA GLY A 755 79.71 -62.32 19.56
C GLY A 755 81.18 -61.98 19.82
N PRO A 756 81.67 -61.97 21.07
CA PRO A 756 83.06 -62.27 21.35
C PRO A 756 83.23 -63.80 21.34
N GLY A 757 84.28 -64.28 20.66
CA GLY A 757 84.43 -65.70 20.32
C GLY A 757 84.37 -66.68 21.49
N ALA A 758 83.73 -67.82 21.22
CA ALA A 758 84.25 -69.17 21.44
C ALA A 758 83.40 -70.15 20.61
#